data_AF-A0A8B9XH40-F1
#
_entry.id   AF-A0A8B9XH40-F1
#
_cell.length_a   1.000
_cell.length_b   1.000
_cell.length_c   1.000
_cell.angle_alpha   90.00
_cell.angle_beta   90.00
_cell.angle_gamma   90.00
#
_symmetry.space_group_name_H-M   'P 1'
#
loop_
_entity.id
_entity.type
_entity.pdbx_description
1 polymer ?
#
loop_
_entity_poly.entity_id
_entity_poly.type
_entity_poly.pdbx_seq_one_letter_code
_entity_poly.pdbx_strand_id
1 'polypeptide(L)'
;MTTPSSSPAFRLETSDGGDEDGAQGDTGNGGRSSEPPPMESRFQSEDRNSSPQIRVNLNFRRGAGASQPDPNRFGRDRLFSAVARGAPEDLAGLPEYLRRTSKYLTDSEYREGSTGKTCLMKALLNLRDGANACIEPLLQIDRASGNPHPLVNAQCMDEYYRGHSALHIAIEKRSLVCVKLLVENGADVHARACGQFFQKRREETCFYFGELPLSLAACTQQWDVVTYLLKNTHQPASLQATDSLGNTVLHALVMIADNSPENSMLVTHMYDRLLQVGGLQLEDMTNLQGLTPLKLAAKEGKIEIFRHILQRELPEPYQSLSRKFTEWSYGPVRVSLYDLASVDSWEENSVLEIIAFHSRSPLRHRMVVLEPLNKLLKAKSNLLIPRFLFNFLCYLTYMLIFTAVTYYQPALEKQDFLPLEVTAGNTMLLLGHVLLLLGGVNLLMGQLWYFWRRRLFIWISFMDSYFEILFLVQALLTVLSQVLRFLAVKGYLPLLVCSLVLGWLNLLYYMRGFQYTGIYSVMIQKVILRDLLRFLGVYLVFLFGFAVALVSLSREPQDTGAPAGSNTTEVAGKEDKEAPYQGILDTSLELFKFTIGMGELAFQDQLHFRGVVLLLLLAYVLLTYVLLLNMLIALMSETVNSVATDSWSIWKLQKAISVLEMEKGYWWCRRKQQRAGVKLTVGSRPDGSPDERWCFRVEEVNWAAWEQTLPTVFEEPSGRVVPSPVCPPPPHHHLGN
;
A
#
# COMPACT_ATOMS: atom_id res chain seq x y z
N MET A 1 -6.46 -38.87 -8.47
CA MET A 1 -5.28 -39.66 -8.12
C MET A 1 -4.20 -39.33 -9.15
N THR A 2 -3.26 -38.46 -8.78
CA THR A 2 -2.16 -38.03 -9.64
C THR A 2 -1.08 -39.10 -9.62
N THR A 3 -0.79 -39.70 -10.77
CA THR A 3 0.43 -40.49 -10.97
C THR A 3 1.64 -39.59 -10.68
N PRO A 4 2.64 -40.08 -9.93
CA PRO A 4 3.84 -39.28 -9.67
C PRO A 4 4.56 -39.03 -11.01
N SER A 5 4.92 -37.77 -11.27
CA SER A 5 5.81 -37.41 -12.37
C SER A 5 7.10 -38.21 -12.21
N SER A 6 7.39 -39.13 -13.12
CA SER A 6 8.67 -39.82 -13.16
C SER A 6 9.78 -38.77 -13.15
N SER A 7 10.79 -38.96 -12.29
CA SER A 7 12.02 -38.16 -12.32
C SER A 7 12.56 -38.11 -13.75
N PRO A 8 13.04 -36.95 -14.24
CA PRO A 8 13.56 -36.84 -15.59
C PRO A 8 14.71 -37.84 -15.72
N ALA A 9 14.60 -38.74 -16.70
CA ALA A 9 15.67 -39.68 -17.00
C ALA A 9 16.92 -38.87 -17.34
N PHE A 10 17.96 -38.97 -16.51
CA PHE A 10 19.22 -38.27 -16.74
C PHE A 10 19.79 -38.73 -18.09
N ARG A 11 19.90 -37.79 -19.02
CA ARG A 11 20.39 -38.01 -20.38
C ARG A 11 21.61 -37.14 -20.64
N LEU A 12 22.66 -37.74 -21.20
CA LEU A 12 23.82 -37.01 -21.69
C LEU A 12 23.56 -36.47 -23.10
N GLU A 13 23.80 -35.18 -23.31
CA GLU A 13 23.73 -34.54 -24.63
C GLU A 13 24.88 -35.04 -25.53
N THR A 14 24.74 -34.91 -26.86
CA THR A 14 25.75 -35.33 -27.83
C THR A 14 26.44 -34.13 -28.47
N SER A 15 27.77 -34.19 -28.65
CA SER A 15 28.54 -33.19 -29.39
C SER A 15 29.00 -33.77 -30.73
N ASP A 16 28.91 -32.96 -31.78
CA ASP A 16 29.39 -33.26 -33.14
C ASP A 16 30.82 -32.76 -33.40
N GLY A 17 31.51 -32.24 -32.38
CA GLY A 17 32.95 -31.93 -32.43
C GLY A 17 33.34 -30.79 -33.37
N GLY A 18 32.42 -29.88 -33.70
CA GLY A 18 32.77 -28.64 -34.40
C GLY A 18 33.56 -27.69 -33.48
N ASP A 19 34.52 -26.96 -34.04
CA ASP A 19 35.38 -25.95 -33.39
C ASP A 19 34.63 -24.74 -32.77
N GLU A 20 33.40 -24.93 -32.29
CA GLU A 20 32.66 -23.91 -31.54
C GLU A 20 32.91 -24.02 -30.02
N ASP A 21 33.52 -25.11 -29.56
CA ASP A 21 34.00 -25.31 -28.17
C ASP A 21 35.42 -24.76 -27.94
N GLY A 22 36.01 -24.11 -28.96
CA GLY A 22 37.26 -23.36 -28.84
C GLY A 22 37.04 -22.14 -27.95
N ALA A 23 37.33 -22.30 -26.66
CA ALA A 23 37.34 -21.24 -25.66
C ALA A 23 38.30 -20.10 -26.08
N GLN A 24 37.80 -19.16 -26.87
CA GLN A 24 38.17 -17.77 -26.72
C GLN A 24 37.19 -17.22 -25.69
N GLY A 25 37.53 -17.44 -24.42
CA GLY A 25 36.91 -16.66 -23.36
C GLY A 25 37.13 -15.21 -23.73
N ASP A 26 36.05 -14.54 -24.10
CA ASP A 26 36.07 -13.12 -24.35
C ASP A 26 36.35 -12.48 -22.99
N THR A 27 37.64 -12.31 -22.67
CA THR A 27 38.14 -11.48 -21.59
C THR A 27 37.92 -10.01 -22.00
N GLY A 28 36.67 -9.68 -22.28
CA GLY A 28 36.16 -8.39 -22.68
C GLY A 28 35.22 -7.90 -21.59
N ASN A 29 35.81 -7.20 -20.62
CA ASN A 29 35.12 -6.30 -19.69
C ASN A 29 34.30 -6.96 -18.56
N GLY A 30 35.02 -7.48 -17.56
CA GLY A 30 34.49 -7.76 -16.21
C GLY A 30 34.10 -6.52 -15.41
N GLY A 31 33.42 -5.57 -16.04
CA GLY A 31 33.09 -4.28 -15.43
C GLY A 31 32.09 -3.50 -16.25
N ARG A 32 30.80 -3.80 -16.07
CA ARG A 32 29.67 -2.85 -16.06
C ARG A 32 28.36 -3.65 -15.91
N SER A 33 27.62 -3.35 -14.83
CA SER A 33 26.19 -3.61 -14.61
C SER A 33 25.58 -4.78 -15.39
N SER A 34 25.32 -5.90 -14.71
CA SER A 34 24.58 -7.05 -15.26
C SER A 34 23.13 -6.69 -15.57
N GLU A 35 22.91 -5.95 -16.65
CA GLU A 35 21.59 -5.71 -17.19
C GLU A 35 21.04 -7.02 -17.76
N PRO A 36 19.75 -7.34 -17.52
CA PRO A 36 19.16 -8.57 -18.02
C PRO A 36 19.16 -8.56 -19.56
N PRO A 37 19.46 -9.71 -20.22
CA PRO A 37 19.49 -9.79 -21.67
C PRO A 37 18.10 -9.47 -22.26
N PRO A 38 18.00 -8.69 -23.34
CA PRO A 38 16.71 -8.39 -23.96
C PRO A 38 16.11 -9.66 -24.59
N MET A 39 14.80 -9.88 -24.41
CA MET A 39 14.10 -11.05 -24.97
C MET A 39 14.25 -11.16 -26.50
N GLU A 40 14.19 -10.03 -27.21
CA GLU A 40 14.43 -9.94 -28.64
C GLU A 40 15.32 -8.76 -28.96
N SER A 41 16.34 -8.99 -29.78
CA SER A 41 17.16 -7.94 -30.35
C SER A 41 17.45 -8.27 -31.82
N ARG A 42 17.36 -7.26 -32.69
CA ARG A 42 17.74 -7.37 -34.12
C ARG A 42 19.23 -7.14 -34.36
N PHE A 43 19.93 -6.54 -33.39
CA PHE A 43 21.29 -6.04 -33.57
C PHE A 43 22.32 -6.82 -32.75
N GLN A 44 21.96 -7.29 -31.56
CA GLN A 44 22.80 -8.14 -30.72
C GLN A 44 22.47 -9.61 -31.03
N SER A 45 23.51 -10.39 -31.32
CA SER A 45 23.40 -11.84 -31.46
C SER A 45 23.14 -12.49 -30.11
N GLU A 46 22.44 -13.63 -30.12
CA GLU A 46 22.08 -14.38 -28.91
C GLU A 46 23.31 -14.89 -28.14
N ASP A 47 23.28 -14.79 -26.81
CA ASP A 47 24.40 -15.17 -25.96
C ASP A 47 24.74 -16.66 -26.05
N ARG A 48 26.04 -17.00 -26.01
CA ARG A 48 26.56 -18.39 -26.01
C ARG A 48 26.88 -18.93 -24.61
N ASN A 49 26.72 -18.12 -23.56
CA ASN A 49 27.04 -18.49 -22.19
C ASN A 49 26.13 -19.61 -21.68
N SER A 50 26.59 -20.86 -21.75
CA SER A 50 25.89 -22.02 -21.18
C SER A 50 26.67 -22.55 -19.98
N SER A 51 25.95 -23.12 -19.01
CA SER A 51 26.60 -23.83 -17.90
C SER A 51 27.36 -25.05 -18.43
N PRO A 52 28.54 -25.39 -17.87
CA PRO A 52 29.32 -26.52 -18.36
C PRO A 52 28.51 -27.82 -18.21
N GLN A 53 28.30 -28.51 -19.32
CA GLN A 53 27.59 -29.80 -19.36
C GLN A 53 28.51 -30.90 -19.89
N ILE A 54 28.34 -32.11 -19.36
CA ILE A 54 29.05 -33.30 -19.84
C ILE A 54 28.34 -33.80 -21.10
N ARG A 55 29.03 -33.77 -22.24
CA ARG A 55 28.51 -34.25 -23.54
C ARG A 55 29.25 -35.48 -24.04
N VAL A 56 28.57 -36.32 -24.80
CA VAL A 56 29.13 -37.49 -25.49
C VAL A 56 29.55 -37.07 -26.89
N ASN A 57 30.85 -37.04 -27.17
CA ASN A 57 31.36 -36.74 -28.51
C ASN A 57 31.19 -37.97 -29.42
N LEU A 58 30.31 -37.87 -30.42
CA LEU A 58 30.02 -38.95 -31.36
C LEU A 58 31.17 -39.20 -32.35
N ASN A 59 32.07 -38.23 -32.51
CA ASN A 59 33.19 -38.27 -33.45
C ASN A 59 34.52 -38.73 -32.83
N PHE A 60 34.53 -39.13 -31.54
CA PHE A 60 35.75 -39.50 -30.81
C PHE A 60 36.60 -40.59 -31.49
N ARG A 61 36.01 -41.42 -32.36
CA ARG A 61 36.69 -42.52 -33.06
C ARG A 61 37.18 -42.18 -34.47
N ARG A 62 36.78 -41.03 -35.04
CA ARG A 62 37.29 -40.56 -36.35
C ARG A 62 38.57 -39.77 -36.09
N GLY A 63 39.69 -40.28 -36.61
CA GLY A 63 41.01 -39.70 -36.41
C GLY A 63 41.06 -38.19 -36.71
N ALA A 64 41.91 -37.51 -35.96
CA ALA A 64 42.16 -36.06 -35.99
C ALA A 64 42.57 -35.55 -37.39
N GLY A 65 41.59 -35.30 -38.25
CA GLY A 65 41.72 -34.53 -39.47
C GLY A 65 40.75 -33.37 -39.40
N ALA A 66 41.25 -32.14 -39.58
CA ALA A 66 40.49 -30.89 -39.52
C ALA A 66 39.14 -31.03 -40.23
N SER A 67 38.05 -30.95 -39.46
CA SER A 67 36.69 -31.03 -39.98
C SER A 67 36.40 -29.79 -40.81
N GLN A 68 36.34 -29.94 -42.14
CA GLN A 68 35.74 -28.91 -42.98
C GLN A 68 34.31 -28.65 -42.48
N PRO A 69 33.84 -27.39 -42.42
CA PRO A 69 32.49 -27.08 -41.98
C PRO A 69 31.49 -27.75 -42.94
N ASP A 70 30.77 -28.77 -42.45
CA ASP A 70 29.72 -29.45 -43.22
C ASP A 70 28.66 -28.40 -43.59
N PRO A 71 28.45 -28.07 -44.89
CA PRO A 71 27.49 -27.05 -45.30
C PRO A 71 26.04 -27.45 -44.96
N ASN A 72 25.80 -28.73 -44.62
CA ASN A 72 24.53 -29.24 -44.12
C ASN A 72 24.43 -29.27 -42.58
N ARG A 73 25.41 -28.70 -41.86
CA ARG A 73 25.33 -28.52 -40.40
C ARG A 73 24.30 -27.45 -40.07
N PHE A 74 23.38 -27.78 -39.16
CA PHE A 74 22.46 -26.82 -38.56
C PHE A 74 23.05 -26.34 -37.23
N GLY A 75 23.77 -25.22 -37.27
CA GLY A 75 24.15 -24.48 -36.07
C GLY A 75 22.97 -23.64 -35.55
N ARG A 76 23.06 -23.21 -34.29
CA ARG A 76 22.05 -22.36 -33.64
C ARG A 76 21.79 -21.08 -34.43
N ASP A 77 22.83 -20.38 -34.85
CA ASP A 77 22.69 -19.09 -35.55
C ASP A 77 22.01 -19.27 -36.92
N ARG A 78 22.31 -20.37 -37.64
CA ARG A 78 21.61 -20.76 -38.87
C ARG A 78 20.12 -21.02 -38.60
N LEU A 79 19.81 -21.80 -37.56
CA LEU A 79 18.43 -22.11 -37.17
C LEU A 79 17.66 -20.84 -36.80
N PHE A 80 18.24 -19.97 -35.96
CA PHE A 80 17.62 -18.73 -35.49
C PHE A 80 17.42 -17.74 -36.65
N SER A 81 18.36 -17.65 -37.58
CA SER A 81 18.21 -16.80 -38.76
C SER A 81 17.12 -17.31 -39.72
N ALA A 82 17.02 -18.63 -39.94
CA ALA A 82 15.97 -19.26 -40.77
C ALA A 82 14.57 -19.00 -40.19
N VAL A 83 14.38 -19.23 -38.89
CA VAL A 83 13.07 -19.04 -38.24
C VAL A 83 12.67 -17.57 -38.14
N ALA A 84 13.64 -16.66 -37.99
CA ALA A 84 13.40 -15.21 -38.01
C ALA A 84 13.04 -14.69 -39.41
N ARG A 85 13.57 -15.31 -40.48
CA ARG A 85 13.13 -15.03 -41.87
C ARG A 85 11.74 -15.57 -42.16
N GLY A 86 11.32 -16.62 -41.47
CA GLY A 86 10.01 -17.26 -41.67
C GLY A 86 9.91 -18.05 -42.97
N ALA A 87 11.03 -18.49 -43.53
CA ALA A 87 11.09 -19.31 -44.75
C ALA A 87 11.18 -20.80 -44.38
N PRO A 88 10.13 -21.62 -44.60
CA PRO A 88 10.14 -23.02 -44.23
C PRO A 88 11.12 -23.86 -45.08
N GLU A 89 11.46 -23.39 -46.28
CA GLU A 89 12.45 -24.03 -47.16
C GLU A 89 13.84 -24.10 -46.52
N ASP A 90 14.21 -23.11 -45.72
CA ASP A 90 15.50 -23.06 -45.01
C ASP A 90 15.61 -24.14 -43.92
N LEU A 91 14.50 -24.78 -43.53
CA LEU A 91 14.45 -25.89 -42.56
C LEU A 91 14.57 -27.27 -43.23
N ALA A 92 14.63 -27.34 -44.56
CA ALA A 92 14.81 -28.61 -45.28
C ALA A 92 16.13 -29.29 -44.88
N GLY A 93 16.07 -30.58 -44.53
CA GLY A 93 17.23 -31.36 -44.07
C GLY A 93 17.50 -31.31 -42.55
N LEU A 94 16.86 -30.42 -41.80
CA LEU A 94 16.93 -30.39 -40.33
C LEU A 94 16.50 -31.71 -39.65
N PRO A 95 15.38 -32.38 -40.02
CA PRO A 95 14.98 -33.62 -39.34
C PRO A 95 15.95 -34.78 -39.57
N GLU A 96 16.57 -34.85 -40.75
CA GLU A 96 17.58 -35.86 -41.08
C GLU A 96 18.86 -35.62 -40.28
N TYR A 97 19.26 -34.35 -40.16
CA TYR A 97 20.41 -33.95 -39.37
C TYR A 97 20.23 -34.29 -37.88
N LEU A 98 19.08 -33.93 -37.27
CA LEU A 98 18.78 -34.25 -35.87
C LEU A 98 18.79 -35.76 -35.59
N ARG A 99 18.24 -36.57 -36.51
CA ARG A 99 18.30 -38.04 -36.41
C ARG A 99 19.72 -38.57 -36.53
N ARG A 100 20.52 -38.04 -37.46
CA ARG A 100 21.93 -38.43 -37.66
C ARG A 100 22.78 -38.15 -36.42
N THR A 101 22.58 -37.01 -35.78
CA THR A 101 23.35 -36.59 -34.60
C THR A 101 22.70 -36.98 -33.28
N SER A 102 21.49 -37.54 -33.27
CA SER A 102 20.72 -37.84 -32.05
C SER A 102 20.55 -36.63 -31.11
N LYS A 103 20.39 -35.43 -31.70
CA LYS A 103 20.19 -34.15 -31.00
C LYS A 103 18.70 -33.75 -31.01
N TYR A 104 18.29 -32.92 -30.06
CA TYR A 104 16.95 -32.32 -30.00
C TYR A 104 17.01 -30.81 -30.06
N LEU A 105 15.91 -30.20 -30.50
CA LEU A 105 15.73 -28.75 -30.52
C LEU A 105 15.68 -28.12 -29.11
N THR A 106 15.59 -28.95 -28.07
CA THR A 106 15.60 -28.52 -26.67
C THR A 106 16.96 -28.66 -25.99
N ASP A 107 17.97 -29.22 -26.67
CA ASP A 107 19.32 -29.34 -26.13
C ASP A 107 19.99 -27.96 -25.94
N SER A 108 20.96 -27.89 -25.05
CA SER A 108 21.65 -26.63 -24.70
C SER A 108 22.28 -25.91 -25.90
N GLU A 109 22.70 -26.65 -26.93
CA GLU A 109 23.31 -26.10 -28.16
C GLU A 109 22.33 -25.26 -29.00
N TYR A 110 21.03 -25.57 -28.98
CA TYR A 110 20.01 -24.83 -29.74
C TYR A 110 19.26 -23.81 -28.91
N ARG A 111 19.66 -23.62 -27.65
CA ARG A 111 19.10 -22.61 -26.76
C ARG A 111 20.01 -21.39 -26.67
N GLU A 112 19.41 -20.24 -26.40
CA GLU A 112 20.16 -19.08 -25.93
C GLU A 112 20.76 -19.41 -24.55
N GLY A 113 22.03 -19.06 -24.34
CA GLY A 113 22.76 -19.49 -23.15
C GLY A 113 22.22 -18.89 -21.85
N SER A 114 21.95 -17.58 -21.86
CA SER A 114 21.53 -16.83 -20.68
C SER A 114 20.05 -17.10 -20.33
N THR A 115 19.13 -16.89 -21.28
CA THR A 115 17.67 -17.01 -21.06
C THR A 115 17.13 -18.45 -21.19
N GLY A 116 17.80 -19.30 -21.98
CA GLY A 116 17.26 -20.59 -22.41
C GLY A 116 16.24 -20.49 -23.56
N LYS A 117 16.15 -19.35 -24.26
CA LYS A 117 15.23 -19.13 -25.39
C LYS A 117 15.42 -20.19 -26.48
N THR A 118 14.30 -20.72 -26.99
CA THR A 118 14.28 -21.74 -28.06
C THR A 118 14.03 -21.14 -29.44
N CYS A 119 14.28 -21.93 -30.49
CA CYS A 119 13.96 -21.54 -31.87
C CYS A 119 12.47 -21.22 -32.08
N LEU A 120 11.57 -21.91 -31.35
CA LEU A 120 10.12 -21.64 -31.39
C LEU A 120 9.79 -20.25 -30.83
N MET A 121 10.39 -19.87 -29.70
CA MET A 121 10.22 -18.53 -29.13
C MET A 121 10.73 -17.46 -30.09
N LYS A 122 11.89 -17.67 -30.74
CA LYS A 122 12.43 -16.75 -31.76
C LYS A 122 11.50 -16.62 -32.98
N ALA A 123 10.89 -17.72 -33.42
CA ALA A 123 9.91 -17.71 -34.52
C ALA A 123 8.66 -16.89 -34.17
N LEU A 124 8.17 -17.00 -32.93
CA LEU A 124 6.99 -16.28 -32.41
C LEU A 124 7.26 -14.80 -32.12
N LEU A 125 8.50 -14.44 -31.79
CA LEU A 125 8.89 -13.04 -31.64
C LEU A 125 8.88 -12.30 -33.00
N ASN A 126 9.13 -13.04 -34.09
CA ASN A 126 9.25 -12.55 -35.46
C ASN A 126 8.10 -13.03 -36.36
N LEU A 127 6.88 -12.58 -36.08
CA LEU A 127 5.69 -12.86 -36.90
C LEU A 127 5.57 -11.88 -38.08
N ARG A 128 5.13 -12.38 -39.24
CA ARG A 128 4.73 -11.57 -40.41
C ARG A 128 3.23 -11.75 -40.59
N ASP A 129 2.48 -10.65 -40.59
CA ASP A 129 1.01 -10.66 -40.68
C ASP A 129 0.33 -11.57 -39.64
N GLY A 130 0.93 -11.67 -38.44
CA GLY A 130 0.41 -12.47 -37.33
C GLY A 130 0.66 -13.98 -37.42
N ALA A 131 1.39 -14.47 -38.43
CA ALA A 131 1.77 -15.88 -38.54
C ALA A 131 3.25 -16.04 -38.89
N ASN A 132 3.79 -17.25 -38.72
CA ASN A 132 5.10 -17.62 -39.23
C ASN A 132 5.02 -19.06 -39.75
N ALA A 133 5.26 -19.22 -41.05
CA ALA A 133 5.17 -20.50 -41.75
C ALA A 133 6.17 -21.56 -41.24
N CYS A 134 7.20 -21.16 -40.47
CA CYS A 134 8.16 -22.07 -39.87
C CYS A 134 7.65 -22.78 -38.60
N ILE A 135 6.60 -22.25 -37.94
CA ILE A 135 6.15 -22.78 -36.64
C ILE A 135 5.61 -24.22 -36.78
N GLU A 136 4.75 -24.45 -37.76
CA GLU A 136 4.15 -25.78 -37.99
C GLU A 136 5.19 -26.84 -38.37
N PRO A 137 6.10 -26.60 -39.34
CA PRO A 137 7.22 -27.51 -39.61
C PRO A 137 8.10 -27.80 -38.40
N LEU A 138 8.43 -26.78 -37.58
CA LEU A 138 9.27 -26.97 -36.40
C LEU A 138 8.64 -27.92 -35.38
N LEU A 139 7.34 -27.77 -35.13
CA LEU A 139 6.61 -28.65 -34.21
C LEU A 139 6.47 -30.07 -34.78
N GLN A 140 6.30 -30.21 -36.10
CA GLN A 140 6.28 -31.51 -36.76
C GLN A 140 7.65 -32.21 -36.69
N ILE A 141 8.74 -31.46 -36.87
CA ILE A 141 10.12 -31.97 -36.75
C ILE A 141 10.38 -32.44 -35.31
N ASP A 142 10.00 -31.65 -34.30
CA ASP A 142 10.15 -32.02 -32.89
C ASP A 142 9.41 -33.32 -32.55
N ARG A 143 8.14 -33.43 -32.97
CA ARG A 143 7.36 -34.67 -32.84
C ARG A 143 8.01 -35.86 -33.54
N ALA A 144 8.48 -35.68 -34.77
CA ALA A 144 9.13 -36.72 -35.56
C ALA A 144 10.51 -37.14 -35.03
N SER A 145 11.13 -36.30 -34.20
CA SER A 145 12.37 -36.60 -33.47
C SER A 145 12.14 -37.40 -32.19
N GLY A 146 10.90 -37.46 -31.68
CA GLY A 146 10.55 -38.16 -30.45
C GLY A 146 11.15 -37.50 -29.20
N ASN A 147 11.16 -36.17 -29.16
CA ASN A 147 11.72 -35.41 -28.05
C ASN A 147 11.00 -35.74 -26.72
N PRO A 148 11.72 -36.15 -25.64
CA PRO A 148 11.11 -36.43 -24.34
C PRO A 148 10.50 -35.19 -23.68
N HIS A 149 11.00 -34.00 -24.01
CA HIS A 149 10.49 -32.72 -23.53
C HIS A 149 9.98 -31.91 -24.73
N PRO A 150 8.65 -31.90 -24.99
CA PRO A 150 8.09 -31.23 -26.17
C PRO A 150 8.58 -29.79 -26.29
N LEU A 151 9.03 -29.40 -27.48
CA LEU A 151 9.56 -28.06 -27.75
C LEU A 151 8.56 -26.96 -27.36
N VAL A 152 7.26 -27.23 -27.54
CA VAL A 152 6.16 -26.31 -27.22
C VAL A 152 6.08 -25.94 -25.74
N ASN A 153 6.51 -26.84 -24.85
CA ASN A 153 6.47 -26.67 -23.40
C ASN A 153 7.82 -26.25 -22.81
N ALA A 154 8.81 -25.96 -23.65
CA ALA A 154 10.07 -25.38 -23.20
C ALA A 154 9.81 -23.98 -22.60
N GLN A 155 10.42 -23.73 -21.45
CA GLN A 155 10.31 -22.47 -20.71
C GLN A 155 11.69 -21.83 -20.55
N CYS A 156 11.74 -20.50 -20.43
CA CYS A 156 12.95 -19.78 -20.08
C CYS A 156 13.40 -20.14 -18.65
N MET A 157 14.72 -20.24 -18.45
CA MET A 157 15.33 -20.78 -17.24
C MET A 157 16.02 -19.70 -16.39
N ASP A 158 16.26 -18.52 -16.96
CA ASP A 158 16.90 -17.41 -16.27
C ASP A 158 16.04 -16.87 -15.13
N GLU A 159 16.65 -16.15 -14.19
CA GLU A 159 15.91 -15.57 -13.08
C GLU A 159 14.93 -14.47 -13.53
N TYR A 160 15.23 -13.76 -14.62
CA TYR A 160 14.48 -12.59 -15.04
C TYR A 160 13.19 -12.96 -15.81
N TYR A 161 13.27 -13.86 -16.79
CA TYR A 161 12.15 -14.37 -17.59
C TYR A 161 11.72 -15.80 -17.22
N ARG A 162 12.11 -16.30 -16.04
CA ARG A 162 11.78 -17.65 -15.57
C ARG A 162 10.34 -18.08 -15.88
N GLY A 163 10.20 -19.26 -16.47
CA GLY A 163 8.90 -19.86 -16.73
C GLY A 163 8.15 -19.28 -17.94
N HIS A 164 8.71 -18.28 -18.64
CA HIS A 164 8.12 -17.75 -19.86
C HIS A 164 8.09 -18.83 -20.95
N SER A 165 6.93 -19.02 -21.58
CA SER A 165 6.71 -20.06 -22.58
C SER A 165 6.35 -19.47 -23.94
N ALA A 166 6.47 -20.28 -25.00
CA ALA A 166 6.03 -19.92 -26.35
C ALA A 166 4.56 -19.43 -26.39
N LEU A 167 3.69 -20.04 -25.56
CA LEU A 167 2.27 -19.65 -25.49
C LEU A 167 2.09 -18.22 -24.96
N HIS A 168 2.89 -17.78 -23.98
CA HIS A 168 2.84 -16.40 -23.48
C HIS A 168 3.18 -15.39 -24.59
N ILE A 169 4.22 -15.67 -25.39
CA ILE A 169 4.63 -14.81 -26.50
C ILE A 169 3.53 -14.73 -27.57
N ALA A 170 2.92 -15.86 -27.93
CA ALA A 170 1.84 -15.88 -28.93
C ALA A 170 0.63 -15.03 -28.50
N ILE A 171 0.29 -15.08 -27.21
CA ILE A 171 -0.77 -14.25 -26.62
C ILE A 171 -0.34 -12.78 -26.61
N GLU A 172 0.88 -12.46 -26.18
CA GLU A 172 1.39 -11.08 -26.20
C GLU A 172 1.35 -10.46 -27.61
N LYS A 173 1.70 -11.24 -28.64
CA LYS A 173 1.65 -10.82 -30.05
C LYS A 173 0.24 -10.76 -30.65
N ARG A 174 -0.81 -11.09 -29.88
CA ARG A 174 -2.22 -11.04 -30.31
C ARG A 174 -2.53 -11.92 -31.53
N SER A 175 -1.85 -13.06 -31.67
CA SER A 175 -2.10 -13.99 -32.77
C SER A 175 -2.90 -15.20 -32.31
N LEU A 176 -4.22 -15.16 -32.51
CA LEU A 176 -5.10 -16.29 -32.24
C LEU A 176 -4.70 -17.54 -33.05
N VAL A 177 -4.22 -17.37 -34.28
CA VAL A 177 -3.79 -18.49 -35.15
C VAL A 177 -2.61 -19.23 -34.51
N CYS A 178 -1.61 -18.50 -34.02
CA CYS A 178 -0.47 -19.11 -33.33
C CYS A 178 -0.90 -19.77 -32.01
N VAL A 179 -1.81 -19.15 -31.24
CA VAL A 179 -2.34 -19.77 -30.01
C VAL A 179 -3.05 -21.10 -30.31
N LYS A 180 -3.91 -21.14 -31.34
CA LYS A 180 -4.61 -22.37 -31.75
C LYS A 180 -3.62 -23.48 -32.10
N LEU A 181 -2.67 -23.14 -32.95
CA LEU A 181 -1.66 -24.07 -33.42
C LEU A 181 -0.81 -24.62 -32.26
N LEU A 182 -0.38 -23.77 -31.32
CA LEU A 182 0.39 -24.20 -30.15
C LEU A 182 -0.43 -25.15 -29.25
N VAL A 183 -1.70 -24.82 -28.95
CA VAL A 183 -2.56 -25.64 -28.08
C VAL A 183 -2.91 -26.98 -28.74
N GLU A 184 -3.24 -27.00 -30.03
CA GLU A 184 -3.42 -28.24 -30.82
C GLU A 184 -2.16 -29.11 -30.85
N ASN A 185 -1.00 -28.48 -30.65
CA ASN A 185 0.29 -29.17 -30.54
C ASN A 185 0.69 -29.57 -29.11
N GLY A 186 -0.18 -29.41 -28.11
CA GLY A 186 0.05 -29.85 -26.73
C GLY A 186 0.75 -28.82 -25.85
N ALA A 187 0.59 -27.53 -26.15
CA ALA A 187 1.03 -26.45 -25.27
C ALA A 187 0.29 -26.47 -23.93
N ASP A 188 1.03 -26.42 -22.82
CA ASP A 188 0.47 -26.34 -21.48
C ASP A 188 -0.15 -24.97 -21.20
N VAL A 189 -1.47 -24.94 -21.05
CA VAL A 189 -2.25 -23.73 -20.73
C VAL A 189 -2.07 -23.27 -19.28
N HIS A 190 -1.41 -24.07 -18.45
CA HIS A 190 -1.12 -23.80 -17.04
C HIS A 190 0.35 -23.51 -16.75
N ALA A 191 1.18 -23.30 -17.79
CA ALA A 191 2.55 -22.86 -17.63
C ALA A 191 2.62 -21.53 -16.85
N ARG A 192 3.56 -21.38 -15.91
CA ARG A 192 3.64 -20.21 -15.04
C ARG A 192 4.92 -19.42 -15.28
N ALA A 193 4.76 -18.19 -15.75
CA ALA A 193 5.85 -17.24 -15.92
C ALA A 193 6.13 -16.49 -14.59
N CYS A 194 6.96 -17.08 -13.73
CA CYS A 194 7.27 -16.60 -12.38
C CYS A 194 8.58 -15.79 -12.26
N GLY A 195 9.21 -15.44 -13.38
CA GLY A 195 10.44 -14.64 -13.44
C GLY A 195 10.30 -13.26 -12.80
N GLN A 196 11.44 -12.67 -12.43
CA GLN A 196 11.47 -11.35 -11.75
C GLN A 196 10.76 -10.26 -12.57
N PHE A 197 10.84 -10.30 -13.91
CA PHE A 197 10.15 -9.36 -14.79
C PHE A 197 8.62 -9.41 -14.66
N PHE A 198 8.08 -10.60 -14.35
CA PHE A 198 6.64 -10.84 -14.24
C PHE A 198 6.11 -10.64 -12.82
N GLN A 199 6.97 -10.35 -11.85
CA GLN A 199 6.58 -10.07 -10.46
C GLN A 199 6.47 -8.57 -10.23
N LYS A 200 5.47 -8.14 -9.45
CA LYS A 200 5.30 -6.72 -9.11
C LYS A 200 6.35 -6.28 -8.09
N ARG A 201 7.34 -5.51 -8.54
CA ARG A 201 8.27 -4.74 -7.69
C ARG A 201 8.00 -3.24 -7.84
N ARG A 202 8.16 -2.47 -6.76
CA ARG A 202 7.76 -1.05 -6.74
C ARG A 202 8.71 -0.11 -7.49
N GLU A 203 9.94 -0.55 -7.74
CA GLU A 203 11.04 0.33 -8.17
C GLU A 203 11.66 -0.08 -9.53
N GLU A 204 11.23 -1.20 -10.11
CA GLU A 204 11.77 -1.76 -11.36
C GLU A 204 10.70 -1.85 -12.45
N THR A 205 11.11 -1.82 -13.72
CA THR A 205 10.23 -2.03 -14.87
C THR A 205 9.76 -3.49 -14.92
N CYS A 206 8.59 -3.76 -14.35
CA CYS A 206 7.99 -5.09 -14.32
C CYS A 206 6.58 -5.10 -14.94
N PHE A 207 6.17 -6.23 -15.50
CA PHE A 207 4.85 -6.44 -16.07
C PHE A 207 4.16 -7.64 -15.40
N TYR A 208 3.40 -7.36 -14.34
CA TYR A 208 2.63 -8.39 -13.64
C TYR A 208 1.26 -8.60 -14.29
N PHE A 209 0.97 -9.84 -14.68
CA PHE A 209 -0.31 -10.27 -15.26
C PHE A 209 -0.88 -11.54 -14.60
N GLY A 210 -0.32 -12.01 -13.49
CA GLY A 210 -0.76 -13.22 -12.80
C GLY A 210 -0.23 -14.53 -13.39
N GLU A 211 0.98 -14.50 -13.97
CA GLU A 211 1.84 -15.62 -14.41
C GLU A 211 1.27 -16.64 -15.41
N LEU A 212 -0.04 -16.71 -15.62
CA LEU A 212 -0.71 -17.73 -16.41
C LEU A 212 -1.08 -17.21 -17.81
N PRO A 213 -1.14 -18.07 -18.84
CA PRO A 213 -1.60 -17.70 -20.19
C PRO A 213 -3.02 -17.12 -20.19
N LEU A 214 -3.93 -17.71 -19.42
CA LEU A 214 -5.32 -17.23 -19.30
C LEU A 214 -5.38 -15.84 -18.67
N SER A 215 -4.60 -15.59 -17.62
CA SER A 215 -4.58 -14.29 -16.97
C SER A 215 -3.92 -13.24 -17.86
N LEU A 216 -2.85 -13.58 -18.60
CA LEU A 216 -2.26 -12.71 -19.62
C LEU A 216 -3.27 -12.33 -20.71
N ALA A 217 -4.02 -13.29 -21.25
CA ALA A 217 -5.03 -13.04 -22.28
C ALA A 217 -6.14 -12.11 -21.78
N ALA A 218 -6.59 -12.31 -20.53
CA ALA A 218 -7.55 -11.42 -19.89
C ALA A 218 -6.98 -10.01 -19.67
N CYS A 219 -5.76 -9.90 -19.14
CA CYS A 219 -5.09 -8.62 -18.88
C CYS A 219 -4.83 -7.81 -20.16
N THR A 220 -4.57 -8.49 -21.27
CA THR A 220 -4.33 -7.89 -22.59
C THR A 220 -5.60 -7.65 -23.43
N GLN A 221 -6.78 -7.90 -22.85
CA GLN A 221 -8.10 -7.66 -23.45
C GLN A 221 -8.44 -8.53 -24.68
N GLN A 222 -7.90 -9.76 -24.74
CA GLN A 222 -8.09 -10.68 -25.87
C GLN A 222 -9.18 -11.72 -25.58
N TRP A 223 -10.44 -11.34 -25.76
CA TRP A 223 -11.57 -12.22 -25.44
C TRP A 223 -11.67 -13.45 -26.36
N ASP A 224 -11.28 -13.32 -27.61
CA ASP A 224 -11.17 -14.42 -28.57
C ASP A 224 -10.19 -15.50 -28.09
N VAL A 225 -9.03 -15.08 -27.57
CA VAL A 225 -8.05 -16.00 -26.96
C VAL A 225 -8.58 -16.59 -25.66
N VAL A 226 -9.19 -15.78 -24.78
CA VAL A 226 -9.78 -16.27 -23.52
C VAL A 226 -10.85 -17.33 -23.80
N THR A 227 -11.78 -17.05 -24.72
CA THR A 227 -12.86 -18.00 -25.06
C THR A 227 -12.33 -19.29 -25.69
N TYR A 228 -11.28 -19.20 -26.51
CA TYR A 228 -10.59 -20.37 -27.02
C TYR A 228 -9.98 -21.18 -25.86
N LEU A 229 -9.10 -20.57 -25.05
CA LEU A 229 -8.45 -21.24 -23.91
C LEU A 229 -9.43 -21.94 -22.96
N LEU A 230 -10.61 -21.37 -22.73
CA LEU A 230 -11.64 -21.97 -21.86
C LEU A 230 -12.43 -23.11 -22.52
N LYS A 231 -12.63 -23.09 -23.85
CA LYS A 231 -13.49 -24.05 -24.58
C LYS A 231 -12.72 -25.14 -25.31
N ASN A 232 -11.39 -25.12 -25.27
CA ASN A 232 -10.56 -26.07 -25.98
C ASN A 232 -10.80 -27.51 -25.56
N THR A 233 -10.80 -28.42 -26.54
CA THR A 233 -11.02 -29.85 -26.34
C THR A 233 -9.80 -30.59 -25.80
N HIS A 234 -8.59 -30.07 -26.07
CA HIS A 234 -7.33 -30.71 -25.68
C HIS A 234 -7.03 -30.54 -24.18
N GLN A 235 -6.91 -29.29 -23.72
CA GLN A 235 -6.65 -28.94 -22.33
C GLN A 235 -7.36 -27.61 -22.01
N PRO A 236 -8.55 -27.64 -21.38
CA PRO A 236 -9.28 -26.43 -21.04
C PRO A 236 -8.58 -25.70 -19.89
N ALA A 237 -8.43 -24.39 -20.01
CA ALA A 237 -7.87 -23.58 -18.95
C ALA A 237 -8.84 -23.47 -17.76
N SER A 238 -8.39 -23.87 -16.58
CA SER A 238 -9.13 -23.64 -15.32
C SER A 238 -9.13 -22.16 -14.91
N LEU A 239 -10.32 -21.59 -14.69
CA LEU A 239 -10.50 -20.25 -14.11
C LEU A 239 -10.05 -20.16 -12.65
N GLN A 240 -10.01 -21.29 -11.94
CA GLN A 240 -9.60 -21.39 -10.54
C GLN A 240 -8.08 -21.55 -10.38
N ALA A 241 -7.32 -21.59 -11.48
CA ALA A 241 -5.87 -21.68 -11.43
C ALA A 241 -5.27 -20.44 -10.74
N THR A 242 -4.24 -20.66 -9.93
CA THR A 242 -3.57 -19.61 -9.15
C THR A 242 -2.10 -19.48 -9.50
N ASP A 243 -1.60 -18.26 -9.37
CA ASP A 243 -0.18 -17.92 -9.56
C ASP A 243 0.67 -18.19 -8.30
N SER A 244 1.93 -17.75 -8.28
CA SER A 244 2.87 -17.95 -7.15
C SER A 244 2.46 -17.26 -5.86
N LEU A 245 1.65 -16.21 -5.98
CA LEU A 245 1.09 -15.43 -4.88
C LEU A 245 -0.30 -15.93 -4.47
N GLY A 246 -0.81 -16.97 -5.11
CA GLY A 246 -2.17 -17.48 -4.94
C GLY A 246 -3.24 -16.60 -5.60
N ASN A 247 -2.85 -15.65 -6.43
CA ASN A 247 -3.77 -14.78 -7.15
C ASN A 247 -4.40 -15.55 -8.33
N THR A 248 -5.72 -15.42 -8.47
CA THR A 248 -6.48 -15.88 -9.64
C THR A 248 -6.48 -14.82 -10.75
N VAL A 249 -7.11 -15.12 -11.89
CA VAL A 249 -7.29 -14.15 -12.98
C VAL A 249 -7.98 -12.84 -12.53
N LEU A 250 -8.94 -12.92 -11.61
CA LEU A 250 -9.63 -11.74 -11.07
C LEU A 250 -8.69 -10.87 -10.22
N HIS A 251 -7.83 -11.51 -9.42
CA HIS A 251 -6.82 -10.79 -8.65
C HIS A 251 -5.81 -10.11 -9.59
N ALA A 252 -5.39 -10.78 -10.67
CA ALA A 252 -4.51 -10.19 -11.68
C ALA A 252 -5.14 -8.95 -12.35
N LEU A 253 -6.41 -9.02 -12.74
CA LEU A 253 -7.16 -7.88 -13.28
C LEU A 253 -7.22 -6.69 -12.30
N VAL A 254 -7.43 -6.96 -11.01
CA VAL A 254 -7.39 -5.92 -9.97
C VAL A 254 -5.99 -5.29 -9.85
N MET A 255 -4.94 -6.08 -10.01
CA MET A 255 -3.56 -5.59 -9.88
C MET A 255 -3.12 -4.70 -11.05
N ILE A 256 -3.54 -5.03 -12.28
CA ILE A 256 -3.24 -4.22 -13.48
C ILE A 256 -4.11 -2.96 -13.58
N ALA A 257 -5.31 -2.97 -12.97
CA ALA A 257 -6.23 -1.85 -13.04
C ALA A 257 -5.54 -0.60 -12.49
N ASP A 258 -5.57 0.51 -13.22
CA ASP A 258 -5.19 1.83 -12.71
C ASP A 258 -6.47 2.65 -12.45
N ASN A 259 -6.31 3.92 -12.06
CA ASN A 259 -7.45 4.83 -11.91
C ASN A 259 -7.69 5.65 -13.20
N SER A 260 -7.12 5.24 -14.34
CA SER A 260 -7.44 5.83 -15.65
C SER A 260 -8.80 5.33 -16.10
N PRO A 261 -9.70 6.19 -16.61
CA PRO A 261 -11.04 5.78 -17.02
C PRO A 261 -11.00 4.75 -18.15
N GLU A 262 -10.06 4.86 -19.10
CA GLU A 262 -9.96 3.95 -20.25
C GLU A 262 -9.63 2.51 -19.83
N ASN A 263 -8.55 2.34 -19.06
CA ASN A 263 -8.14 1.04 -18.55
C ASN A 263 -9.20 0.48 -17.57
N SER A 264 -9.78 1.34 -16.72
CA SER A 264 -10.86 0.92 -15.81
C SER A 264 -12.06 0.35 -16.56
N MET A 265 -12.53 0.97 -17.64
CA MET A 265 -13.64 0.45 -18.45
C MET A 265 -13.31 -0.89 -19.11
N LEU A 266 -12.08 -1.04 -19.62
CA LEU A 266 -11.63 -2.29 -20.22
C LEU A 266 -11.56 -3.42 -19.19
N VAL A 267 -11.00 -3.13 -18.01
CA VAL A 267 -10.89 -4.12 -16.94
C VAL A 267 -12.25 -4.51 -16.39
N THR A 268 -13.17 -3.56 -16.15
CA THR A 268 -14.52 -3.89 -15.66
C THR A 268 -15.29 -4.74 -16.66
N HIS A 269 -15.21 -4.42 -17.96
CA HIS A 269 -15.84 -5.22 -18.99
C HIS A 269 -15.28 -6.65 -19.05
N MET A 270 -13.96 -6.83 -18.98
CA MET A 270 -13.34 -8.15 -18.95
C MET A 270 -13.68 -8.92 -17.67
N TYR A 271 -13.70 -8.23 -16.52
CA TYR A 271 -14.03 -8.80 -15.21
C TYR A 271 -15.46 -9.37 -15.20
N ASP A 272 -16.44 -8.62 -15.72
CA ASP A 272 -17.83 -9.08 -15.80
C ASP A 272 -17.99 -10.28 -16.74
N ARG A 273 -17.31 -10.27 -17.90
CA ARG A 273 -17.37 -11.40 -18.84
C ARG A 273 -16.74 -12.67 -18.28
N LEU A 274 -15.63 -12.57 -17.56
CA LEU A 274 -15.04 -13.74 -16.88
C LEU A 274 -15.94 -14.28 -15.77
N LEU A 275 -16.62 -13.40 -15.04
CA LEU A 275 -17.59 -13.82 -14.02
C LEU A 275 -18.82 -14.51 -14.61
N GLN A 276 -19.33 -14.04 -15.75
CA GLN A 276 -20.43 -14.70 -16.45
C GLN A 276 -20.08 -16.15 -16.83
N VAL A 277 -18.80 -16.44 -17.12
CA VAL A 277 -18.33 -17.80 -17.43
C VAL A 277 -17.99 -18.61 -16.17
N GLY A 278 -17.36 -17.98 -15.17
CA GLY A 278 -16.84 -18.65 -13.97
C GLY A 278 -17.79 -18.79 -12.80
N GLY A 279 -18.87 -17.99 -12.76
CA GLY A 279 -19.81 -17.97 -11.64
C GLY A 279 -19.26 -17.33 -10.36
N LEU A 280 -20.04 -17.44 -9.28
CA LEU A 280 -19.84 -16.65 -8.05
C LEU A 280 -18.68 -17.17 -7.19
N GLN A 281 -18.39 -18.47 -7.30
CA GLN A 281 -17.31 -19.15 -6.58
C GLN A 281 -15.93 -18.50 -6.84
N LEU A 282 -15.77 -17.85 -7.99
CA LEU A 282 -14.51 -17.20 -8.37
C LEU A 282 -14.20 -15.95 -7.55
N GLU A 283 -15.23 -15.22 -7.06
CA GLU A 283 -15.03 -14.04 -6.20
C GLU A 283 -14.70 -14.42 -4.74
N ASP A 284 -15.13 -15.59 -4.30
CA ASP A 284 -14.93 -16.07 -2.92
C ASP A 284 -13.53 -16.68 -2.72
N MET A 285 -12.82 -17.00 -3.81
CA MET A 285 -11.45 -17.48 -3.76
C MET A 285 -10.52 -16.41 -3.16
N THR A 286 -9.65 -16.85 -2.25
CA THR A 286 -8.67 -15.99 -1.60
C THR A 286 -7.26 -16.32 -2.05
N ASN A 287 -6.40 -15.30 -2.08
CA ASN A 287 -4.98 -15.49 -2.31
C ASN A 287 -4.22 -15.97 -1.06
N LEU A 288 -2.90 -16.14 -1.14
CA LEU A 288 -2.08 -16.59 0.00
C LEU A 288 -2.12 -15.62 1.21
N GLN A 289 -2.57 -14.37 1.00
CA GLN A 289 -2.76 -13.38 2.06
C GLN A 289 -4.17 -13.42 2.67
N GLY A 290 -5.05 -14.33 2.23
CA GLY A 290 -6.44 -14.41 2.66
C GLY A 290 -7.33 -13.28 2.12
N LEU A 291 -6.93 -12.64 1.02
CA LEU A 291 -7.68 -11.55 0.40
C LEU A 291 -8.44 -12.07 -0.82
N THR A 292 -9.72 -11.71 -0.92
CA THR A 292 -10.54 -11.87 -2.15
C THR A 292 -10.21 -10.73 -3.14
N PRO A 293 -10.66 -10.79 -4.41
CA PRO A 293 -10.43 -9.72 -5.37
C PRO A 293 -10.94 -8.35 -4.88
N LEU A 294 -12.09 -8.33 -4.20
CA LEU A 294 -12.64 -7.11 -3.58
C LEU A 294 -11.74 -6.58 -2.46
N LYS A 295 -11.28 -7.46 -1.56
CA LYS A 295 -10.36 -7.11 -0.46
C LYS A 295 -9.01 -6.63 -0.99
N LEU A 296 -8.52 -7.21 -2.09
CA LEU A 296 -7.29 -6.79 -2.76
C LEU A 296 -7.45 -5.40 -3.40
N ALA A 297 -8.56 -5.14 -4.08
CA ALA A 297 -8.85 -3.83 -4.69
C ALA A 297 -8.87 -2.72 -3.63
N ALA A 298 -9.46 -3.00 -2.47
CA ALA A 298 -9.46 -2.11 -1.31
C ALA A 298 -8.05 -1.90 -0.70
N LYS A 299 -7.23 -2.95 -0.65
CA LYS A 299 -5.86 -2.85 -0.11
C LYS A 299 -4.94 -2.02 -1.00
N GLU A 300 -4.97 -2.25 -2.31
CA GLU A 300 -4.15 -1.53 -3.30
C GLU A 300 -4.71 -0.14 -3.63
N GLY A 301 -5.98 0.12 -3.31
CA GLY A 301 -6.65 1.41 -3.52
C GLY A 301 -7.02 1.68 -4.97
N LYS A 302 -7.55 0.67 -5.66
CA LYS A 302 -8.04 0.74 -7.04
C LYS A 302 -9.51 1.13 -7.04
N ILE A 303 -9.80 2.41 -7.17
CA ILE A 303 -11.12 2.98 -6.84
C ILE A 303 -12.19 2.52 -7.83
N GLU A 304 -11.91 2.60 -9.13
CA GLU A 304 -12.93 2.38 -10.16
C GLU A 304 -13.39 0.91 -10.20
N ILE A 305 -12.45 -0.04 -10.17
CA ILE A 305 -12.80 -1.46 -10.08
C ILE A 305 -13.47 -1.81 -8.75
N PHE A 306 -13.01 -1.21 -7.64
CA PHE A 306 -13.64 -1.39 -6.34
C PHE A 306 -15.08 -0.90 -6.33
N ARG A 307 -15.32 0.28 -6.93
CA ARG A 307 -16.66 0.86 -7.12
C ARG A 307 -17.52 -0.04 -7.99
N HIS A 308 -16.99 -0.49 -9.12
CA HIS A 308 -17.69 -1.39 -10.05
C HIS A 308 -18.14 -2.67 -9.36
N ILE A 309 -17.24 -3.36 -8.63
CA ILE A 309 -17.59 -4.60 -7.92
C ILE A 309 -18.70 -4.33 -6.89
N LEU A 310 -18.60 -3.25 -6.09
CA LEU A 310 -19.62 -2.93 -5.07
C LEU A 310 -20.98 -2.56 -5.66
N GLN A 311 -21.00 -1.86 -6.79
CA GLN A 311 -22.20 -1.31 -7.42
C GLN A 311 -22.67 -2.14 -8.62
N ARG A 312 -22.18 -3.39 -8.76
CA ARG A 312 -22.45 -4.24 -9.91
C ARG A 312 -23.91 -4.69 -9.95
N GLU A 313 -24.56 -4.37 -11.07
CA GLU A 313 -25.88 -4.85 -11.48
C GLU A 313 -25.74 -5.58 -12.82
N LEU A 314 -25.99 -6.88 -12.83
CA LEU A 314 -26.02 -7.73 -14.01
C LEU A 314 -27.47 -8.14 -14.34
N PRO A 315 -27.86 -8.13 -15.62
CA PRO A 315 -29.18 -8.59 -16.06
C PRO A 315 -29.32 -10.12 -15.94
N GLU A 316 -30.55 -10.62 -16.02
CA GLU A 316 -30.80 -12.07 -16.10
C GLU A 316 -30.11 -12.70 -17.33
N PRO A 317 -29.57 -13.93 -17.22
CA PRO A 317 -29.68 -14.90 -16.12
C PRO A 317 -28.63 -14.74 -15.00
N TYR A 318 -27.76 -13.74 -15.08
CA TYR A 318 -26.61 -13.58 -14.18
C TYR A 318 -26.91 -12.74 -12.93
N GLN A 319 -28.19 -12.55 -12.59
CA GLN A 319 -28.61 -11.69 -11.49
C GLN A 319 -28.05 -12.13 -10.13
N SER A 320 -27.81 -13.44 -9.93
CA SER A 320 -27.14 -13.94 -8.74
C SER A 320 -25.71 -13.39 -8.57
N LEU A 321 -25.02 -12.98 -9.65
CA LEU A 321 -23.69 -12.38 -9.56
C LEU A 321 -23.72 -10.89 -9.18
N SER A 322 -24.90 -10.26 -9.17
CA SER A 322 -25.05 -8.86 -8.78
C SER A 322 -24.78 -8.66 -7.29
N ARG A 323 -24.27 -7.48 -6.94
CA ARG A 323 -24.09 -7.04 -5.55
C ARG A 323 -25.01 -5.88 -5.19
N LYS A 324 -25.54 -5.19 -6.19
CA LYS A 324 -26.57 -4.18 -6.07
C LYS A 324 -27.86 -4.70 -6.68
N PHE A 325 -28.97 -4.51 -5.98
CA PHE A 325 -30.30 -4.90 -6.42
C PHE A 325 -31.27 -3.76 -6.15
N THR A 326 -32.17 -3.48 -7.07
CA THR A 326 -33.25 -2.51 -6.87
C THR A 326 -34.42 -3.19 -6.18
N GLU A 327 -34.69 -2.83 -4.92
CA GLU A 327 -35.81 -3.38 -4.15
C GLU A 327 -37.12 -2.95 -4.77
N TRP A 328 -37.31 -1.63 -4.89
CA TRP A 328 -38.43 -1.00 -5.57
C TRP A 328 -38.00 0.39 -6.06
N SER A 329 -38.71 0.89 -7.07
CA SER A 329 -38.54 2.24 -7.59
C SER A 329 -39.90 2.90 -7.75
N TYR A 330 -40.04 4.11 -7.24
CA TYR A 330 -41.22 4.95 -7.41
C TYR A 330 -40.80 6.33 -7.94
N GLY A 331 -40.93 6.50 -9.26
CA GLY A 331 -40.44 7.68 -9.97
C GLY A 331 -38.94 7.92 -9.69
N PRO A 332 -38.54 9.10 -9.18
CA PRO A 332 -37.13 9.40 -8.90
C PRO A 332 -36.57 8.74 -7.64
N VAL A 333 -37.43 8.16 -6.78
CA VAL A 333 -37.03 7.52 -5.52
C VAL A 333 -36.84 6.03 -5.76
N ARG A 334 -35.68 5.50 -5.38
CA ARG A 334 -35.39 4.07 -5.46
C ARG A 334 -34.71 3.57 -4.19
N VAL A 335 -35.06 2.37 -3.78
CA VAL A 335 -34.34 1.67 -2.70
C VAL A 335 -33.43 0.62 -3.34
N SER A 336 -32.13 0.81 -3.15
CA SER A 336 -31.10 -0.13 -3.59
C SER A 336 -30.62 -0.97 -2.40
N LEU A 337 -30.55 -2.28 -2.59
CA LEU A 337 -30.01 -3.26 -1.68
C LEU A 337 -28.57 -3.56 -2.09
N TYR A 338 -27.63 -3.30 -1.18
CA TYR A 338 -26.22 -3.63 -1.37
C TYR A 338 -25.82 -4.84 -0.53
N ASP A 339 -25.21 -5.84 -1.15
CA ASP A 339 -24.65 -7.01 -0.46
C ASP A 339 -23.49 -6.60 0.46
N LEU A 340 -23.56 -6.99 1.73
CA LEU A 340 -22.57 -6.70 2.75
C LEU A 340 -21.53 -7.80 2.96
N ALA A 341 -21.61 -8.91 2.21
CA ALA A 341 -20.61 -9.98 2.28
C ALA A 341 -19.19 -9.44 2.10
N SER A 342 -18.26 -9.79 2.99
CA SER A 342 -16.89 -9.27 3.09
C SER A 342 -16.72 -7.77 3.40
N VAL A 343 -17.79 -6.98 3.40
CA VAL A 343 -17.75 -5.53 3.64
C VAL A 343 -17.97 -5.17 5.10
N ASP A 344 -18.95 -5.79 5.76
CA ASP A 344 -19.28 -5.49 7.15
C ASP A 344 -18.17 -5.92 8.13
N SER A 345 -18.00 -5.17 9.22
CA SER A 345 -16.96 -5.39 10.23
C SER A 345 -17.15 -6.65 11.07
N TRP A 346 -18.28 -7.35 10.90
CA TRP A 346 -18.55 -8.65 11.50
C TRP A 346 -17.59 -9.74 11.02
N GLU A 347 -17.12 -9.65 9.78
CA GLU A 347 -16.14 -10.59 9.23
C GLU A 347 -14.71 -10.16 9.54
N GLU A 348 -13.84 -11.13 9.82
CA GLU A 348 -12.41 -10.87 9.95
C GLU A 348 -11.82 -10.39 8.61
N ASN A 349 -10.90 -9.43 8.69
CA ASN A 349 -10.33 -8.76 7.51
C ASN A 349 -11.42 -8.23 6.55
N SER A 350 -12.46 -7.59 7.11
CA SER A 350 -13.48 -6.90 6.32
C SER A 350 -12.88 -5.80 5.46
N VAL A 351 -13.57 -5.43 4.37
CA VAL A 351 -13.16 -4.31 3.50
C VAL A 351 -12.99 -3.03 4.31
N LEU A 352 -13.87 -2.75 5.27
CA LEU A 352 -13.77 -1.57 6.14
C LEU A 352 -12.46 -1.57 6.96
N GLU A 353 -12.09 -2.71 7.53
CA GLU A 353 -10.83 -2.85 8.28
C GLU A 353 -9.60 -2.78 7.36
N ILE A 354 -9.70 -3.32 6.14
CA ILE A 354 -8.62 -3.24 5.15
C ILE A 354 -8.38 -1.80 4.72
N ILE A 355 -9.43 -1.05 4.37
CA ILE A 355 -9.31 0.36 3.97
C ILE A 355 -8.75 1.21 5.11
N ALA A 356 -9.24 1.00 6.34
CA ALA A 356 -8.82 1.76 7.51
C ALA A 356 -7.36 1.48 7.91
N PHE A 357 -6.95 0.20 7.94
CA PHE A 357 -5.73 -0.23 8.61
C PHE A 357 -4.66 -0.86 7.71
N HIS A 358 -5.05 -1.50 6.61
CA HIS A 358 -4.12 -2.27 5.76
C HIS A 358 -3.79 -1.58 4.43
N SER A 359 -4.64 -0.68 3.96
CA SER A 359 -4.46 0.04 2.71
C SER A 359 -3.37 1.11 2.85
N ARG A 360 -2.38 1.06 1.94
CA ARG A 360 -1.26 2.01 1.85
C ARG A 360 -1.48 3.06 0.75
N SER A 361 -2.62 3.04 0.07
CA SER A 361 -2.89 3.96 -1.03
C SER A 361 -3.21 5.37 -0.51
N PRO A 362 -2.64 6.43 -1.11
CA PRO A 362 -2.99 7.81 -0.74
C PRO A 362 -4.47 8.11 -0.99
N LEU A 363 -5.11 7.39 -1.92
CA LEU A 363 -6.49 7.59 -2.34
C LEU A 363 -7.52 6.84 -1.47
N ARG A 364 -7.10 6.19 -0.39
CA ARG A 364 -7.98 5.39 0.47
C ARG A 364 -9.16 6.16 1.08
N HIS A 365 -8.99 7.46 1.28
CA HIS A 365 -10.05 8.35 1.79
C HIS A 365 -11.21 8.48 0.79
N ARG A 366 -10.96 8.38 -0.52
CA ARG A 366 -12.02 8.44 -1.56
C ARG A 366 -12.85 7.17 -1.61
N MET A 367 -12.26 6.00 -1.31
CA MET A 367 -13.01 4.73 -1.27
C MET A 367 -14.12 4.74 -0.20
N VAL A 368 -13.88 5.37 0.94
CA VAL A 368 -14.87 5.46 2.06
C VAL A 368 -16.11 6.29 1.68
N VAL A 369 -15.98 7.20 0.71
CA VAL A 369 -17.06 8.05 0.23
C VAL A 369 -18.06 7.29 -0.66
N LEU A 370 -17.63 6.17 -1.24
CA LEU A 370 -18.47 5.38 -2.14
C LEU A 370 -19.67 4.79 -1.41
N GLU A 371 -20.77 4.62 -2.14
CA GLU A 371 -21.92 3.84 -1.69
C GLU A 371 -21.62 2.35 -1.97
N PRO A 372 -21.86 1.42 -1.01
CA PRO A 372 -22.67 1.57 0.21
C PRO A 372 -21.91 2.07 1.46
N LEU A 373 -20.57 2.10 1.44
CA LEU A 373 -19.74 2.34 2.63
C LEU A 373 -20.10 3.63 3.38
N ASN A 374 -20.33 4.71 2.64
CA ASN A 374 -20.68 6.00 3.20
C ASN A 374 -21.94 5.94 4.08
N LYS A 375 -23.02 5.33 3.56
CA LYS A 375 -24.30 5.22 4.28
C LYS A 375 -24.21 4.21 5.42
N LEU A 376 -23.50 3.11 5.21
CA LEU A 376 -23.22 2.10 6.24
C LEU A 376 -22.47 2.70 7.44
N LEU A 377 -21.40 3.45 7.19
CA LEU A 377 -20.62 4.11 8.23
C LEU A 377 -21.43 5.22 8.93
N LYS A 378 -22.30 5.93 8.21
CA LYS A 378 -23.21 6.90 8.81
C LYS A 378 -24.20 6.22 9.77
N ALA A 379 -24.80 5.09 9.37
CA ALA A 379 -25.70 4.32 10.22
C ALA A 379 -24.99 3.80 11.49
N LYS A 380 -23.80 3.19 11.33
CA LYS A 380 -22.97 2.74 12.45
C LYS A 380 -22.54 3.88 13.37
N SER A 381 -22.15 5.01 12.79
CA SER A 381 -21.79 6.19 13.57
C SER A 381 -22.95 6.65 14.45
N ASN A 382 -24.18 6.72 13.93
CA ASN A 382 -25.33 7.19 14.71
C ASN A 382 -25.59 6.32 15.95
N LEU A 383 -25.37 5.00 15.85
CA LEU A 383 -25.49 4.07 16.98
C LEU A 383 -24.36 4.25 18.02
N LEU A 384 -23.20 4.74 17.60
CA LEU A 384 -22.00 4.88 18.45
C LEU A 384 -21.77 6.31 18.97
N ILE A 385 -22.47 7.33 18.46
CA ILE A 385 -22.43 8.71 18.97
C ILE A 385 -22.54 8.79 20.51
N PRO A 386 -23.49 8.13 21.20
CA PRO A 386 -23.61 8.26 22.65
C PRO A 386 -22.37 7.77 23.40
N ARG A 387 -21.70 6.74 22.87
CA ARG A 387 -20.44 6.23 23.44
C ARG A 387 -19.27 7.19 23.19
N PHE A 388 -19.23 7.78 22.01
CA PHE A 388 -18.18 8.74 21.66
C PHE A 388 -18.26 9.95 22.61
N LEU A 389 -19.49 10.43 22.86
CA LEU A 389 -19.74 11.51 23.80
C LEU A 389 -19.42 11.11 25.24
N PHE A 390 -19.76 9.90 25.66
CA PHE A 390 -19.38 9.38 26.98
C PHE A 390 -17.85 9.36 27.16
N ASN A 391 -17.11 8.89 26.15
CA ASN A 391 -15.64 8.85 26.19
C ASN A 391 -15.04 10.26 26.27
N PHE A 392 -15.60 11.20 25.51
CA PHE A 392 -15.23 12.61 25.58
C PHE A 392 -15.44 13.16 26.99
N LEU A 393 -16.59 12.90 27.61
CA LEU A 393 -16.89 13.36 28.97
C LEU A 393 -15.94 12.73 30.00
N CYS A 394 -15.64 11.44 29.91
CA CYS A 394 -14.68 10.77 30.80
C CYS A 394 -13.26 11.33 30.65
N TYR A 395 -12.83 11.64 29.43
CA TYR A 395 -11.51 12.24 29.21
C TYR A 395 -11.46 13.69 29.69
N LEU A 396 -12.53 14.46 29.47
CA LEU A 396 -12.65 15.84 29.96
C LEU A 396 -12.61 15.88 31.49
N THR A 397 -13.32 14.98 32.18
CA THR A 397 -13.26 14.91 33.65
C THR A 397 -11.88 14.52 34.14
N TYR A 398 -11.20 13.57 33.49
CA TYR A 398 -9.81 13.25 33.78
C TYR A 398 -8.89 14.47 33.64
N MET A 399 -9.02 15.26 32.58
CA MET A 399 -8.23 16.47 32.36
C MET A 399 -8.53 17.59 33.36
N LEU A 400 -9.78 17.75 33.79
CA LEU A 400 -10.15 18.68 34.85
C LEU A 400 -9.53 18.29 36.20
N ILE A 401 -9.56 16.99 36.55
CA ILE A 401 -8.88 16.47 37.75
C ILE A 401 -7.37 16.69 37.65
N PHE A 402 -6.77 16.44 36.48
CA PHE A 402 -5.34 16.71 36.23
C PHE A 402 -5.00 18.18 36.48
N THR A 403 -5.78 19.08 35.91
CA THR A 403 -5.59 20.52 36.06
C THR A 403 -5.73 20.96 37.52
N ALA A 404 -6.72 20.42 38.25
CA ALA A 404 -6.89 20.71 39.68
C ALA A 404 -5.69 20.22 40.50
N VAL A 405 -5.23 18.98 40.30
CA VAL A 405 -4.08 18.40 41.03
C VAL A 405 -2.80 19.18 40.79
N THR A 406 -2.56 19.61 39.55
CA THR A 406 -1.37 20.40 39.20
C THR A 406 -1.44 21.83 39.74
N TYR A 407 -2.64 22.46 39.73
CA TYR A 407 -2.84 23.82 40.23
C TYR A 407 -2.74 23.92 41.76
N TYR A 408 -3.35 22.98 42.49
CA TYR A 408 -3.32 22.96 43.96
C TYR A 408 -2.03 22.37 44.54
N GLN A 409 -1.03 22.10 43.72
CA GLN A 409 0.23 21.58 44.20
C GLN A 409 0.98 22.65 45.00
N PRO A 410 1.31 22.43 46.28
CA PRO A 410 2.03 23.42 47.07
C PRO A 410 3.40 23.69 46.45
N ALA A 411 3.73 24.97 46.27
CA ALA A 411 5.02 25.42 45.77
C ALA A 411 6.13 24.85 46.67
N LEU A 412 7.08 24.17 46.04
CA LEU A 412 8.09 23.29 46.64
C LEU A 412 9.19 24.07 47.39
N GLU A 413 8.84 24.97 48.30
CA GLU A 413 9.81 25.62 49.20
C GLU A 413 9.72 25.15 50.65
N LYS A 414 8.65 24.47 51.06
CA LYS A 414 8.54 23.86 52.39
C LYS A 414 7.74 22.57 52.33
N GLN A 415 8.43 21.43 52.22
CA GLN A 415 8.22 20.27 53.09
C GLN A 415 9.11 19.11 52.65
N ASP A 416 10.08 18.83 53.51
CA ASP A 416 10.57 17.47 53.71
C ASP A 416 9.39 16.51 53.88
N PHE A 417 9.52 15.35 53.25
CA PHE A 417 8.78 14.11 53.46
C PHE A 417 7.57 14.16 54.40
N LEU A 418 6.37 14.01 53.83
CA LEU A 418 5.14 13.58 54.50
C LEU A 418 4.90 14.18 55.90
N PRO A 419 4.29 15.37 56.03
CA PRO A 419 3.49 15.62 57.21
C PRO A 419 2.17 14.90 56.96
N LEU A 420 2.03 13.75 57.61
CA LEU A 420 0.76 13.08 57.86
C LEU A 420 -0.10 13.93 58.82
N GLU A 421 -0.28 15.22 58.54
CA GLU A 421 -1.41 15.97 59.08
C GLU A 421 -2.58 15.72 58.15
N VAL A 422 -3.55 14.96 58.67
CA VAL A 422 -4.78 14.57 57.98
C VAL A 422 -5.70 15.79 57.85
N THR A 423 -5.27 16.77 57.08
CA THR A 423 -6.13 17.87 56.64
C THR A 423 -6.89 17.38 55.41
N ALA A 424 -8.21 17.60 55.36
CA ALA A 424 -9.08 17.13 54.28
C ALA A 424 -8.59 17.50 52.85
N GLY A 425 -7.81 18.58 52.72
CA GLY A 425 -7.16 18.96 51.47
C GLY A 425 -6.02 18.02 51.02
N ASN A 426 -5.20 17.51 51.95
CA ASN A 426 -4.08 16.62 51.63
C ASN A 426 -4.56 15.24 51.21
N THR A 427 -5.62 14.72 51.83
CA THR A 427 -6.25 13.46 51.42
C THR A 427 -6.91 13.58 50.04
N MET A 428 -7.52 14.71 49.73
CA MET A 428 -8.10 15.00 48.42
C MET A 428 -7.02 15.11 47.32
N LEU A 429 -5.88 15.75 47.60
CA LEU A 429 -4.76 15.85 46.66
C LEU A 429 -4.11 14.48 46.41
N LEU A 430 -3.92 13.67 47.46
CA LEU A 430 -3.42 12.30 47.34
C LEU A 430 -4.36 11.44 46.49
N LEU A 431 -5.68 11.54 46.73
CA LEU A 431 -6.69 10.86 45.92
C LEU A 431 -6.61 11.29 44.44
N GLY A 432 -6.42 12.58 44.19
CA GLY A 432 -6.20 13.11 42.85
C GLY A 432 -4.98 12.48 42.15
N HIS A 433 -3.83 12.39 42.82
CA HIS A 433 -2.64 11.71 42.28
C HIS A 433 -2.86 10.22 42.00
N VAL A 434 -3.58 9.51 42.87
CA VAL A 434 -3.94 8.10 42.65
C VAL A 434 -4.84 7.95 41.42
N LEU A 435 -5.84 8.82 41.25
CA LEU A 435 -6.69 8.85 40.06
C LEU A 435 -5.91 9.18 38.78
N LEU A 436 -4.93 10.08 38.85
CA LEU A 436 -4.06 10.40 37.71
C LEU A 436 -3.17 9.23 37.30
N LEU A 437 -2.59 8.52 38.26
CA LEU A 437 -1.80 7.32 37.99
C LEU A 437 -2.67 6.23 37.37
N LEU A 438 -3.84 5.97 37.95
CA LEU A 438 -4.78 4.95 37.44
C LEU A 438 -5.25 5.29 36.03
N GLY A 439 -5.62 6.55 35.78
CA GLY A 439 -6.01 7.04 34.45
C GLY A 439 -4.86 6.95 33.44
N GLY A 440 -3.65 7.35 33.83
CA GLY A 440 -2.45 7.27 32.99
C GLY A 440 -2.10 5.82 32.61
N VAL A 441 -2.14 4.89 33.56
CA VAL A 441 -1.91 3.46 33.29
C VAL A 441 -3.00 2.87 32.39
N ASN A 442 -4.28 3.24 32.59
CA ASN A 442 -5.36 2.77 31.72
C ASN A 442 -5.21 3.29 30.28
N LEU A 443 -4.86 4.57 30.10
CA LEU A 443 -4.56 5.13 28.78
C LEU A 443 -3.36 4.43 28.14
N LEU A 444 -2.29 4.20 28.90
CA LEU A 444 -1.10 3.50 28.42
C LEU A 444 -1.42 2.07 27.96
N MET A 445 -2.16 1.30 28.77
CA MET A 445 -2.58 -0.06 28.43
C MET A 445 -3.50 -0.09 27.20
N GLY A 446 -4.44 0.85 27.10
CA GLY A 446 -5.31 1.00 25.93
C GLY A 446 -4.52 1.27 24.65
N GLN A 447 -3.52 2.16 24.72
CA GLN A 447 -2.66 2.50 23.58
C GLN A 447 -1.70 1.36 23.21
N LEU A 448 -1.08 0.69 24.20
CA LEU A 448 -0.25 -0.49 23.95
C LEU A 448 -1.06 -1.62 23.28
N TRP A 449 -2.29 -1.85 23.73
CA TRP A 449 -3.21 -2.80 23.08
C TRP A 449 -3.52 -2.41 21.64
N TYR A 450 -3.80 -1.13 21.40
CA TYR A 450 -4.02 -0.57 20.07
C TYR A 450 -2.82 -0.83 19.13
N PHE A 451 -1.59 -0.54 19.58
CA PHE A 451 -0.37 -0.73 18.78
C PHE A 451 0.01 -2.21 18.61
N TRP A 452 -0.16 -3.02 19.65
CA TRP A 452 0.10 -4.47 19.59
C TRP A 452 -0.75 -5.15 18.53
N ARG A 453 -2.04 -4.80 18.47
CA ARG A 453 -2.97 -5.29 17.44
C ARG A 453 -2.57 -4.85 16.03
N ARG A 454 -1.83 -3.75 15.91
CA ARG A 454 -1.42 -3.13 14.64
C ARG A 454 0.06 -3.34 14.30
N ARG A 455 0.71 -4.37 14.88
CA ARG A 455 2.17 -4.68 14.95
C ARG A 455 3.07 -4.41 13.72
N LEU A 456 2.55 -4.02 12.56
CA LEU A 456 3.25 -3.70 11.31
C LEU A 456 3.05 -2.25 10.78
N PHE A 457 2.27 -1.39 11.46
CA PHE A 457 1.79 -0.11 10.91
C PHE A 457 2.51 1.15 11.41
N ILE A 458 3.36 1.05 12.44
CA ILE A 458 3.94 2.21 13.16
C ILE A 458 4.79 3.10 12.23
N TRP A 459 5.58 2.51 11.34
CA TRP A 459 6.46 3.26 10.43
C TRP A 459 5.73 4.01 9.31
N ILE A 460 4.55 3.52 8.88
CA ILE A 460 3.85 4.03 7.69
C ILE A 460 2.72 5.00 8.09
N SER A 461 2.20 4.91 9.32
CA SER A 461 1.04 5.68 9.78
C SER A 461 1.35 6.86 10.69
N PHE A 462 2.62 7.22 10.86
CA PHE A 462 2.98 8.37 11.69
C PHE A 462 2.20 9.65 11.29
N MET A 463 1.92 9.84 10.00
CA MET A 463 1.11 10.96 9.49
C MET A 463 -0.40 10.84 9.79
N ASP A 464 -0.96 9.62 9.73
CA ASP A 464 -2.40 9.40 9.81
C ASP A 464 -2.91 9.18 11.24
N SER A 465 -2.08 8.61 12.12
CA SER A 465 -2.42 8.24 13.50
C SER A 465 -1.70 9.07 14.57
N TYR A 466 -1.35 10.33 14.28
CA TYR A 466 -0.54 11.15 15.18
C TYR A 466 -1.16 11.36 16.58
N PHE A 467 -2.49 11.50 16.70
CA PHE A 467 -3.14 11.62 18.01
C PHE A 467 -2.93 10.39 18.89
N GLU A 468 -2.89 9.18 18.32
CA GLU A 468 -2.62 7.96 19.10
C GLU A 468 -1.20 7.94 19.65
N ILE A 469 -0.25 8.48 18.88
CA ILE A 469 1.12 8.71 19.34
C ILE A 469 1.14 9.78 20.44
N LEU A 470 0.40 10.88 20.29
CA LEU A 470 0.30 11.92 21.32
C LEU A 470 -0.36 11.41 22.61
N PHE A 471 -1.39 10.56 22.54
CA PHE A 471 -1.97 9.88 23.70
C PHE A 471 -0.97 8.93 24.36
N LEU A 472 -0.20 8.18 23.57
CA LEU A 472 0.87 7.31 24.09
C LEU A 472 1.95 8.12 24.83
N VAL A 473 2.41 9.22 24.23
CA VAL A 473 3.42 10.11 24.82
C VAL A 473 2.89 10.77 26.09
N GLN A 474 1.65 11.27 26.08
CA GLN A 474 1.00 11.87 27.25
C GLN A 474 0.86 10.84 28.39
N ALA A 475 0.41 9.62 28.10
CA ALA A 475 0.29 8.56 29.10
C ALA A 475 1.66 8.17 29.68
N LEU A 476 2.68 8.01 28.83
CA LEU A 476 4.05 7.68 29.25
C LEU A 476 4.65 8.77 30.14
N LEU A 477 4.53 10.05 29.74
CA LEU A 477 5.01 11.19 30.54
C LEU A 477 4.28 11.29 31.88
N THR A 478 2.98 11.02 31.90
CA THR A 478 2.19 11.04 33.15
C THR A 478 2.67 9.94 34.10
N VAL A 479 2.82 8.70 33.63
CA VAL A 479 3.29 7.58 34.45
C VAL A 479 4.72 7.83 34.93
N LEU A 480 5.61 8.27 34.05
CA LEU A 480 6.99 8.60 34.40
C LEU A 480 7.07 9.72 35.45
N SER A 481 6.24 10.76 35.32
CA SER A 481 6.16 11.84 36.32
C SER A 481 5.71 11.32 37.68
N GLN A 482 4.69 10.44 37.75
CA GLN A 482 4.27 9.86 39.02
C GLN A 482 5.37 8.96 39.63
N VAL A 483 6.08 8.17 38.83
CA VAL A 483 7.21 7.35 39.31
C VAL A 483 8.34 8.23 39.86
N LEU A 484 8.70 9.31 39.16
CA LEU A 484 9.71 10.26 39.63
C LEU A 484 9.29 10.98 40.91
N ARG A 485 7.99 11.25 41.07
CA ARG A 485 7.43 11.77 42.32
C ARG A 485 7.60 10.76 43.46
N PHE A 486 7.32 9.48 43.24
CA PHE A 486 7.57 8.42 44.23
C PHE A 486 9.05 8.30 44.62
N LEU A 487 9.96 8.58 43.66
CA LEU A 487 11.41 8.64 43.89
C LEU A 487 11.89 9.99 44.45
N ALA A 488 10.98 10.92 44.75
CA ALA A 488 11.26 12.26 45.27
C ALA A 488 12.25 13.09 44.41
N VAL A 489 12.28 12.86 43.09
CA VAL A 489 13.17 13.56 42.16
C VAL A 489 12.52 14.86 41.70
N LYS A 490 13.16 16.02 41.94
CA LYS A 490 12.65 17.37 41.60
C LYS A 490 12.23 17.55 40.13
N GLY A 491 12.76 16.74 39.21
CA GLY A 491 12.42 16.74 37.78
C GLY A 491 11.02 16.23 37.42
N TYR A 492 10.18 15.82 38.39
CA TYR A 492 8.82 15.34 38.09
C TYR A 492 7.86 16.45 37.63
N LEU A 493 8.04 17.70 38.12
CA LEU A 493 7.11 18.81 37.86
C LEU A 493 7.11 19.26 36.40
N PRO A 494 8.26 19.46 35.72
CA PRO A 494 8.27 19.79 34.28
C PRO A 494 7.59 18.71 33.44
N LEU A 495 7.88 17.43 33.71
CA LEU A 495 7.26 16.31 32.99
C LEU A 495 5.74 16.27 33.21
N LEU A 496 5.27 16.58 34.42
CA LEU A 496 3.86 16.68 34.75
C LEU A 496 3.17 17.78 33.94
N VAL A 497 3.76 18.98 33.91
CA VAL A 497 3.21 20.13 33.16
C VAL A 497 3.23 19.86 31.65
N CYS A 498 4.30 19.28 31.12
CA CYS A 498 4.35 18.85 29.71
C CYS A 498 3.22 17.87 29.38
N SER A 499 2.97 16.88 30.25
CA SER A 499 1.87 15.93 30.04
C SER A 499 0.49 16.57 30.14
N LEU A 500 0.31 17.59 31.00
CA LEU A 500 -0.93 18.38 31.11
C LEU A 500 -1.21 19.15 29.81
N VAL A 501 -0.21 19.86 29.28
CA VAL A 501 -0.35 20.62 28.02
C VAL A 501 -0.69 19.68 26.87
N LEU A 502 0.03 18.55 26.75
CA LEU A 502 -0.27 17.52 25.75
C LEU A 502 -1.68 16.94 25.93
N GLY A 503 -2.15 16.73 27.15
CA GLY A 503 -3.49 16.23 27.42
C GLY A 503 -4.59 17.18 26.95
N TRP A 504 -4.40 18.50 27.12
CA TRP A 504 -5.35 19.51 26.63
C TRP A 504 -5.32 19.61 25.11
N LEU A 505 -4.14 19.51 24.48
CA LEU A 505 -4.02 19.40 23.03
C LEU A 505 -4.72 18.15 22.48
N ASN A 506 -4.62 17.02 23.18
CA ASN A 506 -5.29 15.77 22.82
C ASN A 506 -6.82 15.88 22.88
N LEU A 507 -7.40 16.87 23.57
CA LEU A 507 -8.85 17.11 23.54
C LEU A 507 -9.36 17.43 22.13
N LEU A 508 -8.50 17.99 21.26
CA LEU A 508 -8.81 18.26 19.86
C LEU A 508 -9.18 17.01 19.07
N TYR A 509 -8.73 15.82 19.50
CA TYR A 509 -9.13 14.54 18.91
C TYR A 509 -10.66 14.37 18.90
N TYR A 510 -11.34 14.77 19.99
CA TYR A 510 -12.78 14.58 20.12
C TYR A 510 -13.61 15.55 19.26
N MET A 511 -12.99 16.60 18.72
CA MET A 511 -13.65 17.52 17.79
C MET A 511 -14.04 16.84 16.47
N ARG A 512 -13.45 15.67 16.16
CA ARG A 512 -13.75 14.84 14.99
C ARG A 512 -15.19 14.32 14.94
N GLY A 513 -15.89 14.25 16.08
CA GLY A 513 -17.27 13.78 16.15
C GLY A 513 -18.26 14.67 15.37
N PHE A 514 -17.97 15.98 15.32
CA PHE A 514 -18.78 16.98 14.62
C PHE A 514 -18.26 17.20 13.20
N GLN A 515 -19.17 17.46 12.26
CA GLN A 515 -18.82 17.62 10.85
C GLN A 515 -17.97 18.86 10.59
N TYR A 516 -18.46 20.04 11.00
CA TYR A 516 -17.76 21.30 10.74
C TYR A 516 -16.40 21.35 11.45
N THR A 517 -16.38 21.08 12.75
CA THR A 517 -15.15 21.12 13.56
C THR A 517 -14.18 19.99 13.23
N GLY A 518 -14.67 18.83 12.81
CA GLY A 518 -13.83 17.73 12.34
C GLY A 518 -13.10 18.05 11.03
N ILE A 519 -13.75 18.73 10.08
CA ILE A 519 -13.11 19.18 8.83
C ILE A 519 -11.97 20.17 9.14
N TYR A 520 -12.22 21.16 9.99
CA TYR A 520 -11.17 22.10 10.41
C TYR A 520 -10.03 21.42 11.17
N SER A 521 -10.32 20.43 12.01
CA SER A 521 -9.30 19.63 12.72
C SER A 521 -8.37 18.91 11.73
N VAL A 522 -8.90 18.33 10.64
CA VAL A 522 -8.10 17.70 9.57
C VAL A 522 -7.21 18.72 8.85
N MET A 523 -7.73 19.93 8.58
CA MET A 523 -6.95 21.00 7.96
C MET A 523 -5.77 21.40 8.85
N ILE A 524 -6.03 21.66 10.14
CA ILE A 524 -5.00 22.02 11.13
C ILE A 524 -3.94 20.91 11.23
N GLN A 525 -4.35 19.64 11.29
CA GLN A 525 -3.42 18.50 11.33
C GLN A 525 -2.46 18.52 10.14
N LYS A 526 -2.98 18.68 8.91
CA LYS A 526 -2.16 18.65 7.69
C LYS A 526 -1.19 19.83 7.63
N VAL A 527 -1.67 21.03 7.98
CA VAL A 527 -0.85 22.26 7.98
C VAL A 527 0.28 22.14 9.01
N ILE A 528 -0.03 21.71 10.25
CA ILE A 528 0.98 21.57 11.29
C ILE A 528 1.99 20.46 10.92
N LEU A 529 1.55 19.28 10.51
CA LEU A 529 2.47 18.15 10.43
C LEU A 529 3.38 18.20 9.18
N ARG A 530 2.84 18.63 8.03
CA ARG A 530 3.59 18.64 6.77
C ARG A 530 4.34 19.94 6.55
N ASP A 531 3.71 21.06 6.85
CA ASP A 531 4.22 22.37 6.44
C ASP A 531 5.06 23.01 7.55
N LEU A 532 4.64 22.90 8.82
CA LEU A 532 5.44 23.40 9.95
C LEU A 532 6.78 22.66 10.07
N LEU A 533 6.85 21.36 9.76
CA LEU A 533 8.10 20.61 9.89
C LEU A 533 9.15 21.04 8.86
N ARG A 534 8.74 21.28 7.60
CA ARG A 534 9.62 21.82 6.54
C ARG A 534 10.10 23.22 6.90
N PHE A 535 9.18 24.05 7.39
CA PHE A 535 9.48 25.38 7.89
C PHE A 535 10.46 25.33 9.08
N LEU A 536 10.19 24.50 10.08
CA LEU A 536 11.02 24.35 11.28
C LEU A 536 12.44 23.92 10.91
N GLY A 537 12.60 23.03 9.92
CA GLY A 537 13.92 22.64 9.42
C GLY A 537 14.74 23.83 8.88
N VAL A 538 14.15 24.66 8.01
CA VAL A 538 14.81 25.87 7.50
C VAL A 538 15.07 26.85 8.63
N TYR A 539 14.07 27.10 9.48
CA TYR A 539 14.17 28.01 10.62
C TYR A 539 15.30 27.61 11.59
N LEU A 540 15.44 26.32 11.91
CA LEU A 540 16.51 25.83 12.81
C LEU A 540 17.91 26.07 12.22
N VAL A 541 18.09 25.95 10.91
CA VAL A 541 19.38 26.27 10.25
C VAL A 541 19.73 27.75 10.46
N PHE A 542 18.78 28.66 10.27
CA PHE A 542 18.97 30.08 10.54
C PHE A 542 19.20 30.34 12.03
N LEU A 543 18.38 29.76 12.91
CA LEU A 543 18.49 29.95 14.35
C LEU A 543 19.86 29.53 14.87
N PHE A 544 20.33 28.31 14.54
CA PHE A 544 21.63 27.83 14.98
C PHE A 544 22.79 28.60 14.33
N GLY A 545 22.69 28.93 13.04
CA GLY A 545 23.73 29.69 12.34
C GLY A 545 23.97 31.07 12.94
N PHE A 546 22.90 31.82 13.20
CA PHE A 546 22.98 33.14 13.83
C PHE A 546 23.31 33.06 15.33
N ALA A 547 22.84 32.04 16.04
CA ALA A 547 23.20 31.83 17.45
C ALA A 547 24.71 31.57 17.61
N VAL A 548 25.31 30.73 16.75
CA VAL A 548 26.77 30.48 16.78
C VAL A 548 27.56 31.74 16.44
N ALA A 549 27.11 32.52 15.45
CA ALA A 549 27.75 33.78 15.10
C ALA A 549 27.73 34.80 16.25
N LEU A 550 26.59 34.93 16.94
CA LEU A 550 26.44 35.85 18.07
C LEU A 550 27.22 35.39 19.31
N VAL A 551 27.24 34.08 19.60
CA VAL A 551 28.10 33.52 20.66
C VAL A 551 29.58 33.72 20.36
N SER A 552 29.98 33.61 19.10
CA SER A 552 31.38 33.84 18.71
C SER A 552 31.78 35.31 18.91
N LEU A 553 30.89 36.25 18.55
CA LEU A 553 31.13 37.68 18.75
C LEU A 553 31.08 38.11 20.22
N SER A 554 30.32 37.42 21.06
CA SER A 554 30.18 37.73 22.48
C SER A 554 31.29 37.12 23.36
N ARG A 555 31.98 36.08 22.87
CA ARG A 555 33.09 35.41 23.57
C ARG A 555 34.45 36.06 23.34
N GLU A 556 34.56 37.03 22.44
CA GLU A 556 35.81 37.78 22.25
C GLU A 556 36.18 38.47 23.58
N PRO A 557 37.34 38.15 24.17
CA PRO A 557 37.65 38.52 25.54
C PRO A 557 37.67 40.04 25.73
N GLN A 558 37.04 40.48 26.81
CA GLN A 558 37.27 41.78 27.42
C GLN A 558 38.78 41.93 27.63
N ASP A 559 39.39 42.89 26.94
CA ASP A 559 40.85 42.95 26.83
C ASP A 559 41.55 42.91 28.20
N THR A 560 42.51 42.02 28.24
CA THR A 560 43.53 41.78 29.27
C THR A 560 44.23 43.09 29.65
N GLY A 561 43.86 43.65 30.81
CA GLY A 561 44.65 44.66 31.51
C GLY A 561 45.26 44.09 32.79
N ALA A 562 46.39 43.37 32.69
CA ALA A 562 47.21 43.00 33.85
C ALA A 562 48.07 44.23 34.29
N PRO A 563 48.55 44.36 35.55
CA PRO A 563 49.39 43.34 36.18
C PRO A 563 49.13 43.10 37.69
N ALA A 564 49.77 42.04 38.18
CA ALA A 564 49.88 41.68 39.59
C ALA A 564 50.25 42.88 40.49
N GLY A 565 49.49 43.05 41.58
CA GLY A 565 49.76 44.03 42.64
C GLY A 565 48.91 43.75 43.89
N SER A 566 49.60 43.29 44.93
CA SER A 566 49.26 43.12 46.37
C SER A 566 47.85 43.43 46.92
N ASN A 567 47.33 42.43 47.65
CA ASN A 567 46.57 42.47 48.91
C ASN A 567 45.74 43.72 49.25
N THR A 568 44.41 43.56 49.35
CA THR A 568 43.62 44.03 50.50
C THR A 568 42.25 43.33 50.54
N THR A 569 41.85 42.99 51.76
CA THR A 569 40.63 42.34 52.20
C THR A 569 39.38 43.22 52.09
N GLU A 570 38.24 42.55 51.89
CA GLU A 570 36.86 42.91 52.27
C GLU A 570 36.11 44.02 51.50
N VAL A 571 34.97 43.65 50.88
CA VAL A 571 33.59 43.91 51.35
C VAL A 571 32.62 43.81 50.14
N ALA A 572 31.60 42.96 50.32
CA ALA A 572 30.24 42.96 49.77
C ALA A 572 29.92 43.60 48.40
N GLY A 573 29.22 42.80 47.57
CA GLY A 573 28.21 43.30 46.63
C GLY A 573 28.69 43.61 45.22
N LYS A 574 29.30 42.64 44.54
CA LYS A 574 29.37 42.64 43.08
C LYS A 574 28.40 41.58 42.59
N GLU A 575 27.22 42.01 42.16
CA GLU A 575 26.39 41.19 41.27
C GLU A 575 27.25 40.93 40.04
N ASP A 576 27.70 39.69 39.89
CA ASP A 576 28.28 39.21 38.64
C ASP A 576 27.22 39.37 37.56
N LYS A 577 27.34 40.44 36.76
CA LYS A 577 26.54 40.59 35.53
C LYS A 577 27.01 39.49 34.59
N GLU A 578 26.25 38.39 34.58
CA GLU A 578 26.45 37.26 33.67
C GLU A 578 26.58 37.79 32.23
N ALA A 579 27.63 37.37 31.53
CA ALA A 579 27.82 37.75 30.13
C ALA A 579 26.57 37.30 29.33
N PRO A 580 25.95 38.16 28.49
CA PRO A 580 24.60 37.90 27.97
C PRO A 580 24.46 36.65 27.08
N TYR A 581 25.58 36.10 26.59
CA TYR A 581 25.61 35.04 25.60
C TYR A 581 26.72 34.01 25.91
N GLN A 582 26.60 33.29 27.03
CA GLN A 582 27.60 32.29 27.43
C GLN A 582 27.46 30.93 26.68
N GLY A 583 26.22 30.52 26.39
CA GLY A 583 25.88 29.24 25.77
C GLY A 583 25.19 29.36 24.40
N ILE A 584 25.45 28.40 23.50
CA ILE A 584 24.78 28.30 22.20
C ILE A 584 23.27 28.09 22.39
N LEU A 585 22.87 27.29 23.38
CA LEU A 585 21.47 27.03 23.70
C LEU A 585 20.77 28.28 24.24
N ASP A 586 21.38 28.98 25.19
CA ASP A 586 20.79 30.19 25.78
C ASP A 586 20.62 31.30 24.73
N THR A 587 21.66 31.51 23.92
CA THR A 587 21.61 32.46 22.80
C THR A 587 20.55 32.05 21.79
N SER A 588 20.45 30.76 21.44
CA SER A 588 19.39 30.28 20.54
C SER A 588 17.98 30.49 21.12
N LEU A 589 17.80 30.36 22.43
CA LEU A 589 16.52 30.64 23.10
C LEU A 589 16.19 32.13 23.10
N GLU A 590 17.19 33.00 23.27
CA GLU A 590 17.00 34.45 23.15
C GLU A 590 16.64 34.87 21.72
N LEU A 591 17.34 34.35 20.70
CA LEU A 591 16.96 34.58 19.30
C LEU A 591 15.57 34.03 18.97
N PHE A 592 15.17 32.92 19.61
CA PHE A 592 13.82 32.39 19.48
C PHE A 592 12.77 33.34 20.10
N LYS A 593 13.05 33.90 21.30
CA LYS A 593 12.20 34.93 21.92
C LYS A 593 12.05 36.16 21.02
N PHE A 594 13.14 36.59 20.34
CA PHE A 594 13.07 37.68 19.36
C PHE A 594 12.10 37.38 18.22
N THR A 595 12.06 36.15 17.71
CA THR A 595 11.15 35.79 16.61
C THR A 595 9.67 35.73 17.00
N ILE A 596 9.36 35.50 18.28
CA ILE A 596 7.99 35.58 18.82
C ILE A 596 7.58 37.04 19.09
N GLY A 597 8.55 37.95 19.18
CA GLY A 597 8.33 39.36 19.54
C GLY A 597 8.50 39.64 21.03
N MET A 598 9.08 38.71 21.81
CA MET A 598 9.36 38.86 23.24
C MET A 598 10.84 39.17 23.54
N GLY A 599 11.67 39.40 22.53
CA GLY A 599 13.10 39.65 22.71
C GLY A 599 13.38 41.08 23.17
N GLU A 600 14.17 41.23 24.22
CA GLU A 600 14.63 42.52 24.73
C GLU A 600 16.00 42.86 24.14
N LEU A 601 16.12 44.04 23.49
CA LEU A 601 17.38 44.56 22.97
C LEU A 601 18.34 45.08 24.08
N ALA A 602 17.95 44.92 25.35
CA ALA A 602 18.61 45.54 26.51
C ALA A 602 20.04 45.00 26.80
N PHE A 603 20.43 43.89 26.17
CA PHE A 603 21.70 43.20 26.44
C PHE A 603 22.92 43.73 25.66
N GLN A 604 22.75 44.78 24.84
CA GLN A 604 23.79 45.23 23.90
C GLN A 604 24.77 46.30 24.42
N ASP A 605 24.56 46.85 25.62
CA ASP A 605 25.42 47.94 26.13
C ASP A 605 26.82 47.46 26.61
N GLN A 606 27.09 46.14 26.62
CA GLN A 606 28.34 45.55 27.11
C GLN A 606 29.25 44.93 26.02
N LEU A 607 28.89 44.99 24.73
CA LEU A 607 29.61 44.30 23.65
C LEU A 607 30.52 45.25 22.82
N HIS A 608 31.75 44.82 22.55
CA HIS A 608 32.77 45.64 21.88
C HIS A 608 32.41 45.98 20.42
N PHE A 609 31.80 45.05 19.69
CA PHE A 609 31.37 45.21 18.29
C PHE A 609 29.85 45.46 18.17
N ARG A 610 29.33 46.43 18.92
CA ARG A 610 27.89 46.78 18.96
C ARG A 610 27.24 46.90 17.57
N GLY A 611 27.92 47.56 16.63
CA GLY A 611 27.40 47.76 15.28
C GLY A 611 27.18 46.47 14.50
N VAL A 612 28.11 45.51 14.62
CA VAL A 612 28.04 44.22 13.90
C VAL A 612 26.99 43.32 14.53
N VAL A 613 26.89 43.29 15.85
CA VAL A 613 25.85 42.54 16.58
C VAL A 613 24.45 43.07 16.24
N LEU A 614 24.28 44.40 16.24
CA LEU A 614 23.00 45.02 15.86
C LEU A 614 22.63 44.74 14.41
N LEU A 615 23.60 44.78 13.50
CA LEU A 615 23.38 44.47 12.08
C LEU A 615 23.04 42.99 11.86
N LEU A 616 23.71 42.06 12.55
CA LEU A 616 23.40 40.63 12.52
C LEU A 616 22.01 40.34 13.08
N LEU A 617 21.62 40.98 14.18
CA LEU A 617 20.32 40.80 14.80
C LEU A 617 19.20 41.39 13.94
N LEU A 618 19.42 42.57 13.33
CA LEU A 618 18.49 43.17 12.37
C LEU A 618 18.35 42.31 11.11
N ALA A 619 19.46 41.79 10.57
CA ALA A 619 19.45 40.89 9.42
C ALA A 619 18.71 39.58 9.76
N TYR A 620 18.92 39.03 10.95
CA TYR A 620 18.19 37.86 11.44
C TYR A 620 16.69 38.14 11.53
N VAL A 621 16.25 39.24 12.15
CA VAL A 621 14.83 39.59 12.28
C VAL A 621 14.19 39.82 10.92
N LEU A 622 14.87 40.52 10.00
CA LEU A 622 14.35 40.78 8.66
C LEU A 622 14.25 39.50 7.83
N LEU A 623 15.31 38.69 7.81
CA LEU A 623 15.32 37.41 7.09
C LEU A 623 14.30 36.44 7.67
N THR A 624 14.23 36.30 9.01
CA THR A 624 13.24 35.42 9.64
C THR A 624 11.82 35.90 9.37
N TYR A 625 11.53 37.20 9.43
CA TYR A 625 10.19 37.73 9.13
C TYR A 625 9.79 37.57 7.66
N VAL A 626 10.70 37.83 6.72
CA VAL A 626 10.47 37.62 5.29
C VAL A 626 10.26 36.14 4.98
N LEU A 627 11.06 35.25 5.58
CA LEU A 627 10.88 33.80 5.45
C LEU A 627 9.57 33.31 6.07
N LEU A 628 9.24 33.79 7.28
CA LEU A 628 8.00 33.47 8.00
C LEU A 628 6.78 33.81 7.15
N LEU A 629 6.70 35.04 6.63
CA LEU A 629 5.55 35.47 5.83
C LEU A 629 5.47 34.75 4.49
N ASN A 630 6.56 34.70 3.72
CA ASN A 630 6.51 34.17 2.37
C ASN A 630 6.27 32.65 2.34
N MET A 631 6.87 31.90 3.27
CA MET A 631 6.65 30.45 3.35
C MET A 631 5.29 30.11 3.96
N LEU A 632 4.83 30.85 4.99
CA LEU A 632 3.51 30.61 5.58
C LEU A 632 2.39 30.86 4.56
N ILE A 633 2.46 31.95 3.81
CA ILE A 633 1.45 32.28 2.78
C ILE A 633 1.45 31.22 1.67
N ALA A 634 2.63 30.84 1.16
CA ALA A 634 2.74 29.85 0.09
C ALA A 634 2.20 28.48 0.53
N LEU A 635 2.60 28.00 1.70
CA LEU A 635 2.20 26.70 2.23
C LEU A 635 0.71 26.69 2.62
N MET A 636 0.21 27.72 3.31
CA MET A 636 -1.20 27.79 3.69
C MET A 636 -2.13 27.90 2.47
N SER A 637 -1.74 28.63 1.42
CA SER A 637 -2.59 28.77 0.22
C SER A 637 -2.70 27.45 -0.55
N GLU A 638 -1.59 26.76 -0.81
CA GLU A 638 -1.58 25.49 -1.53
C GLU A 638 -2.28 24.39 -0.72
N THR A 639 -2.07 24.36 0.60
CA THR A 639 -2.73 23.40 1.47
C THR A 639 -4.21 23.67 1.61
N VAL A 640 -4.67 24.89 1.84
CA VAL A 640 -6.11 25.17 1.93
C VAL A 640 -6.83 24.80 0.64
N ASN A 641 -6.26 25.11 -0.53
CA ASN A 641 -6.90 24.78 -1.81
C ASN A 641 -6.92 23.27 -2.11
N SER A 642 -5.80 22.56 -1.90
CA SER A 642 -5.72 21.11 -2.12
C SER A 642 -6.46 20.30 -1.05
N VAL A 643 -6.50 20.82 0.18
CA VAL A 643 -7.13 20.15 1.31
C VAL A 643 -8.62 20.44 1.33
N ALA A 644 -9.13 21.59 0.86
CA ALA A 644 -10.57 21.84 0.83
C ALA A 644 -11.35 20.78 0.03
N THR A 645 -10.79 20.28 -1.08
CA THR A 645 -11.42 19.26 -1.92
C THR A 645 -11.38 17.86 -1.29
N ASP A 646 -10.27 17.48 -0.66
CA ASP A 646 -10.09 16.14 -0.04
C ASP A 646 -10.38 16.11 1.49
N SER A 647 -10.66 17.24 2.14
CA SER A 647 -10.84 17.30 3.61
C SER A 647 -12.01 16.48 4.08
N TRP A 648 -13.11 16.55 3.36
CA TRP A 648 -14.34 15.88 3.74
C TRP A 648 -14.21 14.36 3.67
N SER A 649 -13.53 13.84 2.65
CA SER A 649 -13.26 12.41 2.48
C SER A 649 -12.25 11.91 3.52
N ILE A 650 -11.25 12.71 3.88
CA ILE A 650 -10.30 12.39 4.95
C ILE A 650 -10.96 12.43 6.32
N TRP A 651 -11.79 13.43 6.61
CA TRP A 651 -12.58 13.49 7.84
C TRP A 651 -13.48 12.26 7.96
N LYS A 652 -14.14 11.85 6.86
CA LYS A 652 -14.92 10.61 6.84
C LYS A 652 -14.09 9.37 7.12
N LEU A 653 -12.89 9.26 6.56
CA LEU A 653 -11.98 8.16 6.85
C LEU A 653 -11.57 8.15 8.34
N GLN A 654 -11.23 9.29 8.92
CA GLN A 654 -10.89 9.40 10.35
C GLN A 654 -12.08 9.02 11.24
N LYS A 655 -13.29 9.44 10.87
CA LYS A 655 -14.53 9.06 11.54
C LYS A 655 -14.80 7.56 11.41
N ALA A 656 -14.54 6.97 10.25
CA ALA A 656 -14.67 5.52 10.03
C ALA A 656 -13.69 4.72 10.91
N ILE A 657 -12.43 5.15 10.99
CA ILE A 657 -11.42 4.57 11.88
C ILE A 657 -11.91 4.58 13.34
N SER A 658 -12.41 5.73 13.81
CA SER A 658 -12.94 5.88 15.17
C SER A 658 -14.13 4.95 15.43
N VAL A 659 -15.07 4.85 14.49
CA VAL A 659 -16.24 3.96 14.55
C VAL A 659 -15.81 2.50 14.65
N LEU A 660 -14.91 2.04 13.78
CA LEU A 660 -14.42 0.66 13.76
C LEU A 660 -13.68 0.29 15.04
N GLU A 661 -12.93 1.22 15.62
CA GLU A 661 -12.26 0.99 16.90
C GLU A 661 -13.26 0.89 18.06
N MET A 662 -14.27 1.75 18.07
CA MET A 662 -15.33 1.72 19.07
C MET A 662 -16.21 0.47 19.00
N GLU A 663 -16.41 -0.12 17.81
CA GLU A 663 -17.13 -1.38 17.64
C GLU A 663 -16.40 -2.55 18.30
N LYS A 664 -15.06 -2.58 18.23
CA LYS A 664 -14.24 -3.63 18.84
C LYS A 664 -14.27 -3.58 20.38
N GLY A 665 -14.63 -2.44 20.95
CA GLY A 665 -14.76 -2.23 22.39
C GLY A 665 -13.41 -1.98 23.09
N TYR A 666 -13.49 -1.87 24.41
CA TYR A 666 -12.32 -1.65 25.26
C TYR A 666 -11.50 -2.92 25.44
N TRP A 667 -10.23 -2.75 25.82
CA TRP A 667 -9.33 -3.87 26.12
C TRP A 667 -9.88 -4.82 27.21
N TRP A 668 -10.64 -4.29 28.19
CA TRP A 668 -11.25 -5.06 29.27
C TRP A 668 -12.60 -5.71 28.94
N CYS A 669 -13.32 -5.28 27.90
CA CYS A 669 -14.65 -5.80 27.56
C CYS A 669 -14.83 -5.80 26.04
N ARG A 670 -14.65 -6.99 25.45
CA ARG A 670 -14.97 -7.22 24.04
C ARG A 670 -16.48 -7.21 23.86
N ARG A 671 -16.99 -6.36 22.98
CA ARG A 671 -18.40 -6.38 22.60
C ARG A 671 -18.58 -7.29 21.39
N LYS A 672 -19.68 -8.04 21.36
CA LYS A 672 -20.14 -8.65 20.11
C LYS A 672 -20.47 -7.52 19.12
N GLN A 673 -19.81 -7.52 17.97
CA GLN A 673 -20.11 -6.59 16.90
C GLN A 673 -21.59 -6.76 16.50
N GLN A 674 -22.31 -5.67 16.28
CA GLN A 674 -23.66 -5.78 15.77
C GLN A 674 -23.59 -5.80 14.25
N ARG A 675 -24.14 -6.88 13.67
CA ARG A 675 -24.23 -7.03 12.22
C ARG A 675 -25.15 -5.95 11.67
N ALA A 676 -24.69 -5.25 10.65
CA ALA A 676 -25.50 -4.26 9.94
C ALA A 676 -26.30 -4.93 8.81
N GLY A 677 -27.43 -4.34 8.45
CA GLY A 677 -28.28 -4.81 7.34
C GLY A 677 -29.36 -5.82 7.74
N VAL A 678 -30.10 -6.29 6.74
CA VAL A 678 -31.23 -7.21 6.87
C VAL A 678 -30.99 -8.42 5.96
N LYS A 679 -31.34 -9.61 6.45
CA LYS A 679 -31.26 -10.84 5.64
C LYS A 679 -32.47 -10.91 4.71
N LEU A 680 -32.24 -10.94 3.41
CA LEU A 680 -33.28 -10.96 2.38
C LEU A 680 -33.00 -12.06 1.36
N THR A 681 -34.06 -12.63 0.80
CA THR A 681 -34.01 -13.53 -0.36
C THR A 681 -34.04 -12.68 -1.62
N VAL A 682 -32.91 -12.62 -2.34
CA VAL A 682 -32.75 -11.69 -3.46
C VAL A 682 -33.05 -12.35 -4.81
N GLY A 683 -32.99 -13.68 -4.86
CA GLY A 683 -33.32 -14.48 -6.05
C GLY A 683 -33.10 -15.95 -5.81
N SER A 684 -32.93 -16.72 -6.88
CA SER A 684 -32.59 -18.15 -6.85
C SER A 684 -31.17 -18.36 -7.35
N ARG A 685 -30.42 -19.23 -6.68
CA ARG A 685 -29.10 -19.68 -7.16
C ARG A 685 -29.26 -20.52 -8.44
N PRO A 686 -28.20 -20.67 -9.25
CA PRO A 686 -28.22 -21.60 -10.40
C PRO A 686 -28.61 -23.04 -10.01
N ASP A 687 -28.37 -23.43 -8.75
CA ASP A 687 -28.74 -24.73 -8.20
C ASP A 687 -30.23 -24.84 -7.79
N GLY A 688 -31.03 -23.78 -7.99
CA GLY A 688 -32.45 -23.71 -7.65
C GLY A 688 -32.78 -23.40 -6.18
N SER A 689 -31.78 -23.37 -5.29
CA SER A 689 -31.96 -22.96 -3.88
C SER A 689 -32.16 -21.43 -3.76
N PRO A 690 -32.94 -20.94 -2.77
CA PRO A 690 -33.10 -19.50 -2.55
C PRO A 690 -31.77 -18.85 -2.17
N ASP A 691 -31.44 -17.73 -2.81
CA ASP A 691 -30.23 -16.96 -2.53
C ASP A 691 -30.48 -15.93 -1.42
N GLU A 692 -30.08 -16.31 -0.20
CA GLU A 692 -30.21 -15.47 0.98
C GLU A 692 -28.95 -14.68 1.27
N ARG A 693 -29.05 -13.35 1.29
CA ARG A 693 -27.93 -12.44 1.54
C ARG A 693 -28.25 -11.41 2.60
N TRP A 694 -27.19 -10.89 3.22
CA TRP A 694 -27.29 -9.76 4.13
C TRP A 694 -27.11 -8.48 3.34
N CYS A 695 -28.21 -7.77 3.15
CA CYS A 695 -28.25 -6.58 2.33
C CYS A 695 -28.45 -5.32 3.18
N PHE A 696 -27.86 -4.22 2.73
CA PHE A 696 -28.06 -2.90 3.30
C PHE A 696 -28.96 -2.07 2.38
N ARG A 697 -30.10 -1.62 2.91
CA ARG A 697 -31.03 -0.74 2.22
C ARG A 697 -30.46 0.68 2.13
N VAL A 698 -30.39 1.22 0.92
CA VAL A 698 -30.01 2.60 0.65
C VAL A 698 -31.08 3.25 -0.21
N GLU A 699 -31.70 4.28 0.34
CA GLU A 699 -32.57 5.18 -0.40
C GLU A 699 -31.72 6.14 -1.23
N GLU A 700 -31.91 6.08 -2.54
CA GLU A 700 -31.32 6.97 -3.54
C GLU A 700 -32.44 7.79 -4.20
N VAL A 701 -32.20 9.08 -4.41
CA VAL A 701 -33.08 9.95 -5.20
C VAL A 701 -32.30 10.41 -6.41
N ASN A 702 -32.72 10.00 -7.60
CA ASN A 702 -32.04 10.34 -8.84
C ASN A 702 -33.02 10.90 -9.87
N TRP A 703 -33.06 12.24 -9.95
CA TRP A 703 -33.87 12.99 -10.91
C TRP A 703 -33.38 12.87 -12.35
N ALA A 704 -32.13 12.46 -12.59
CA ALA A 704 -31.56 12.38 -13.93
C ALA A 704 -31.79 11.01 -14.59
N ALA A 705 -31.92 9.95 -13.79
CA ALA A 705 -32.06 8.58 -14.29
C ALA A 705 -33.47 7.99 -14.05
N TRP A 706 -34.46 8.81 -13.72
CA TRP A 706 -35.81 8.35 -13.38
C TRP A 706 -36.57 7.73 -14.57
N GLU A 707 -36.19 8.06 -15.80
CA GLU A 707 -36.79 7.49 -17.03
C GLU A 707 -36.32 6.06 -17.33
N GLN A 708 -35.25 5.59 -16.67
CA GLN A 708 -34.69 4.25 -16.90
C GLN A 708 -35.48 3.22 -16.09
N THR A 709 -36.16 2.29 -16.79
CA THR A 709 -36.83 1.15 -16.15
C THR A 709 -35.80 0.10 -15.73
N LEU A 710 -35.59 -0.05 -14.43
CA LEU A 710 -34.70 -1.07 -13.85
C LEU A 710 -35.55 -2.26 -13.33
N PRO A 711 -35.03 -3.50 -13.40
CA PRO A 711 -35.72 -4.67 -12.86
C PRO A 711 -35.81 -4.58 -11.32
N THR A 712 -37.01 -4.61 -10.75
CA THR A 712 -37.21 -4.52 -9.30
C THR A 712 -37.42 -5.89 -8.65
N VAL A 713 -36.93 -6.07 -7.42
CA VAL A 713 -37.13 -7.30 -6.62
C VAL A 713 -38.56 -7.37 -6.07
N PHE A 714 -39.17 -6.21 -5.79
CA PHE A 714 -40.57 -6.07 -5.42
C PHE A 714 -41.25 -5.05 -6.35
N GLU A 715 -42.52 -5.28 -6.65
CA GLU A 715 -43.32 -4.39 -7.49
C GLU A 715 -43.80 -3.13 -6.73
N GLU A 716 -43.88 -3.19 -5.39
CA GLU A 716 -44.38 -2.09 -4.55
C GLU A 716 -43.52 -1.85 -3.28
N PRO A 717 -43.55 -0.63 -2.70
CA PRO A 717 -42.87 -0.32 -1.44
C PRO A 717 -43.39 -1.11 -0.23
N SER A 718 -44.56 -1.74 -0.36
CA SER A 718 -45.35 -2.40 0.69
C SER A 718 -44.88 -3.83 1.02
N GLY A 719 -43.76 -4.29 0.47
CA GLY A 719 -43.15 -5.59 0.82
C GLY A 719 -43.00 -5.77 2.33
N ARG A 720 -43.35 -6.95 2.85
CA ARG A 720 -43.50 -7.29 4.30
C ARG A 720 -42.58 -6.45 5.20
N VAL A 721 -43.20 -5.49 5.88
CA VAL A 721 -42.58 -4.64 6.90
C VAL A 721 -41.95 -5.54 7.97
N VAL A 722 -40.64 -5.76 7.89
CA VAL A 722 -39.81 -6.20 9.01
C VAL A 722 -39.16 -4.94 9.56
N PRO A 723 -39.32 -4.63 10.85
CA PRO A 723 -39.08 -3.29 11.39
C PRO A 723 -37.62 -2.87 11.21
N SER A 724 -37.43 -1.75 10.50
CA SER A 724 -36.21 -0.95 10.55
C SER A 724 -35.93 -0.57 12.02
N PRO A 725 -34.66 -0.45 12.47
CA PRO A 725 -34.37 0.14 13.78
C PRO A 725 -34.73 1.63 13.73
N VAL A 726 -35.91 1.96 14.23
CA VAL A 726 -36.51 3.29 14.30
C VAL A 726 -35.64 4.20 15.19
N CYS A 727 -35.19 5.34 14.64
CA CYS A 727 -34.82 6.51 15.43
C CYS A 727 -36.04 6.97 16.25
N PRO A 728 -35.92 7.24 17.56
CA PRO A 728 -37.05 7.74 18.32
C PRO A 728 -37.49 9.13 17.78
N PRO A 729 -38.80 9.39 17.65
CA PRO A 729 -39.28 10.71 17.24
C PRO A 729 -38.98 11.77 18.32
N PRO A 730 -38.83 13.05 17.93
CA PRO A 730 -38.61 14.13 18.89
C PRO A 730 -39.82 14.32 19.81
N PRO A 731 -39.63 14.74 21.07
CA PRO A 731 -40.73 14.94 22.00
C PRO A 731 -41.58 16.14 21.57
N HIS A 732 -42.85 15.89 21.26
CA HIS A 732 -43.85 16.94 21.11
C HIS A 732 -44.14 17.56 22.47
N HIS A 733 -43.80 18.84 22.63
CA HIS A 733 -44.29 19.68 23.72
C HIS A 733 -45.80 19.91 23.53
N HIS A 734 -46.61 19.34 24.41
CA HIS A 734 -47.99 19.77 24.61
C HIS A 734 -47.98 21.08 25.41
N LEU A 735 -48.31 22.19 24.74
CA LEU A 735 -48.88 23.37 25.38
C LEU A 735 -50.38 23.08 25.59
N GLY A 736 -50.76 22.90 26.85
CA GLY A 736 -52.16 22.88 27.27
C GLY A 736 -52.67 24.30 27.49
N ASN A 737 -53.94 24.51 27.15
CA ASN A 737 -54.75 25.68 27.52
C ASN A 737 -54.76 25.93 29.02
#